data_AF-A0A9P4P6T9-F1
#
_entry.id   AF-A0A9P4P6T9-F1
#
_cell.length_a   1.000
_cell.length_b   1.000
_cell.length_c   1.000
_cell.angle_alpha   90.00
_cell.angle_beta   90.00
_cell.angle_gamma   90.00
#
_symmetry.space_group_name_H-M   'P 1'
#
loop_
_entity.id
_entity.type
_entity.pdbx_description
1 polymer ?
#
loop_
_entity_poly.entity_id
_entity_poly.type
_entity_poly.pdbx_seq_one_letter_code
_entity_poly.pdbx_strand_id
1 'polypeptide(L)'
;MRLLAGVLAWALAFAPVVVQAKSVFAHFMVGNTKSFVLNDWVQEIAYAKAARIDAFALNIAYDDYVTQLQLPLAFSAAEAVGFKLFFSFDYAGNGPWPKSEVISMISYYAASSAYFQYNGKPFVSTFEGPERSEDWTDIKASTGCFFIPDWSSLGAKDAWALGTADGLFSWEGWPNGPNNVSTYGDASYFMYLDGAPYMAPISPWFYTNMPGYNKNWLWRGDDMWFDRWQQLIVGELQPEFVQIISWNDYGERQDLRYPFGPEYGKAPYNYVKNMPHDGWRQFLPFVIELWKTGTATVETEGITAWFRPNPATACSDGGTTGNTATQLQLEFQPQEIVQDKVFYSALLGSDATVTVFIGGRSIPGDWSNKPYGNVGVFHGSVNTGGAGGNVIVRITRGGSTVMETSGKGAISAGCANGLTNFNAYVDAGTGGSSGKKTPKAIKDLVPIAGTGVNEFVKLCEFTCKYAYCPEAACTATKFGDAIELPDPTGVIAYPAEGKSAAFGGLCRFACNLGYCPEDLCSLVEKPTYEGDVSPFVQPACTSGTATGDLQGLCSYACNWGFCPIHACTCLSTGPLHLPTPEQEGDIKTAVTTDGSPDYGLCLFACSRGYCPKPCFVPPKLPVLSPDPGNDGDSIGYTLLSVLSDYTLVRMWASASDEVEDALAEQTCSVGKRATYRRHASRHGVTTRDLEKRASDPCLHSTVAALLGSPKLVSMLVGLYRGNPIPGVALGVSQLPGYATSVMTNTFINGLSTASN
;
A
#
# COMPACT_ATOMS: atom_id res chain seq x y z
N MET A 1 -31.57 -47.59 56.74
CA MET A 1 -30.39 -47.13 57.51
C MET A 1 -29.29 -46.73 56.53
N ARG A 2 -28.91 -45.44 56.55
CA ARG A 2 -27.59 -44.83 56.23
C ARG A 2 -26.85 -45.28 54.94
N LEU A 3 -26.75 -44.42 53.91
CA LEU A 3 -25.74 -43.35 53.67
C LEU A 3 -24.44 -43.85 53.03
N LEU A 4 -24.11 -43.30 51.84
CA LEU A 4 -22.80 -42.92 51.26
C LEU A 4 -22.95 -42.90 49.71
N ALA A 5 -23.25 -41.75 49.07
CA ALA A 5 -22.36 -40.63 48.72
C ALA A 5 -21.23 -41.03 47.74
N GLY A 6 -21.33 -40.54 46.49
CA GLY A 6 -20.32 -40.75 45.44
C GLY A 6 -20.64 -39.96 44.17
N VAL A 7 -20.14 -38.73 44.12
CA VAL A 7 -20.11 -37.73 43.04
C VAL A 7 -20.09 -38.31 41.60
N LEU A 8 -21.03 -37.88 40.77
CA LEU A 8 -20.88 -37.84 39.31
C LEU A 8 -21.49 -36.53 38.80
N ALA A 9 -20.65 -35.49 38.83
CA ALA A 9 -20.86 -34.30 38.04
C ALA A 9 -20.77 -34.71 36.57
N TRP A 10 -21.87 -34.57 35.84
CA TRP A 10 -21.87 -34.68 34.39
C TRP A 10 -21.05 -33.52 33.83
N ALA A 11 -19.84 -33.85 33.37
CA ALA A 11 -19.07 -32.97 32.51
C ALA A 11 -19.85 -32.79 31.20
N LEU A 12 -20.55 -31.66 31.09
CA LEU A 12 -20.84 -31.05 29.80
C LEU A 12 -19.48 -30.79 29.15
N ALA A 13 -19.08 -31.67 28.24
CA ALA A 13 -18.05 -31.39 27.27
C ALA A 13 -18.58 -30.25 26.39
N PHE A 14 -18.33 -29.02 26.83
CA PHE A 14 -18.19 -27.90 25.92
C PHE A 14 -17.02 -28.28 25.02
N ALA A 15 -17.31 -28.87 23.86
CA ALA A 15 -16.42 -28.71 22.73
C ALA A 15 -16.18 -27.20 22.62
N PRO A 16 -14.94 -26.71 22.75
CA PRO A 16 -14.69 -25.31 22.47
C PRO A 16 -15.13 -25.11 21.02
N VAL A 17 -16.22 -24.39 20.82
CA VAL A 17 -16.44 -23.66 19.57
C VAL A 17 -15.24 -22.72 19.54
N VAL A 18 -14.19 -23.14 18.84
CA VAL A 18 -13.11 -22.24 18.47
C VAL A 18 -13.78 -21.25 17.53
N VAL A 19 -14.27 -20.14 18.09
CA VAL A 19 -14.58 -18.97 17.29
C VAL A 19 -13.24 -18.54 16.73
N GLN A 20 -12.97 -18.94 15.48
CA GLN A 20 -11.80 -18.50 14.75
C GLN A 20 -11.94 -16.98 14.60
N ALA A 21 -11.15 -16.24 15.39
CA ALA A 21 -11.32 -14.80 15.53
C ALA A 21 -10.77 -14.10 14.28
N LYS A 22 -11.68 -13.81 13.34
CA LYS A 22 -11.44 -12.93 12.20
C LYS A 22 -10.79 -11.61 12.63
N SER A 23 -9.71 -11.20 11.96
CA SER A 23 -9.04 -9.93 12.27
C SER A 23 -8.83 -9.07 11.02
N VAL A 24 -8.90 -7.76 11.19
CA VAL A 24 -8.65 -6.76 10.15
C VAL A 24 -7.42 -5.96 10.52
N PHE A 25 -6.47 -5.91 9.59
CA PHE A 25 -5.24 -5.16 9.70
C PHE A 25 -5.22 -4.01 8.70
N ALA A 26 -4.36 -3.02 8.95
CA ALA A 26 -4.03 -2.04 7.93
C ALA A 26 -2.52 -2.00 7.72
N HIS A 27 -2.12 -2.04 6.45
CA HIS A 27 -0.72 -1.95 6.04
C HIS A 27 -0.19 -0.56 6.34
N PHE A 28 0.92 -0.48 7.08
CA PHE A 28 1.45 0.77 7.60
C PHE A 28 2.94 0.90 7.26
N MET A 29 3.28 1.84 6.37
CA MET A 29 4.65 2.15 5.97
C MET A 29 5.36 2.91 7.08
N VAL A 30 6.26 2.27 7.80
CA VAL A 30 7.05 2.91 8.88
C VAL A 30 8.06 3.89 8.29
N GLY A 31 8.61 3.61 7.11
CA GLY A 31 9.51 4.55 6.41
C GLY A 31 8.87 5.93 6.14
N ASN A 32 7.54 6.00 6.09
CA ASN A 32 6.78 7.24 5.88
C ASN A 32 6.57 8.06 7.17
N THR A 33 7.11 7.64 8.33
CA THR A 33 6.89 8.30 9.62
C THR A 33 8.13 8.97 10.20
N LYS A 34 9.11 9.36 9.37
CA LYS A 34 10.37 9.98 9.83
C LYS A 34 10.18 11.07 10.89
N SER A 35 9.21 11.96 10.70
CA SER A 35 8.96 13.10 11.59
C SER A 35 7.90 12.85 12.66
N PHE A 36 7.32 11.65 12.74
CA PHE A 36 6.34 11.36 13.78
C PHE A 36 6.98 11.47 15.15
N VAL A 37 6.23 12.09 16.05
CA VAL A 37 6.43 11.99 17.48
C VAL A 37 5.41 11.02 18.07
N LEU A 38 5.55 10.70 19.37
CA LEU A 38 4.65 9.77 20.06
C LEU A 38 3.17 10.13 19.89
N ASN A 39 2.83 11.42 19.93
CA ASN A 39 1.44 11.87 19.81
C ASN A 39 0.84 11.58 18.42
N ASP A 40 1.64 11.59 17.36
CA ASP A 40 1.17 11.23 16.02
C ASP A 40 0.80 9.75 15.97
N TRP A 41 1.64 8.87 16.54
CA TRP A 41 1.31 7.45 16.70
C TRP A 41 0.03 7.23 17.51
N VAL A 42 -0.12 7.93 18.65
CA VAL A 42 -1.34 7.86 19.47
C VAL A 42 -2.57 8.26 18.65
N GLN A 43 -2.46 9.30 17.84
CA GLN A 43 -3.57 9.78 17.01
C GLN A 43 -3.92 8.78 15.89
N GLU A 44 -2.93 8.25 15.16
CA GLU A 44 -3.17 7.24 14.11
C GLU A 44 -3.80 5.97 14.68
N ILE A 45 -3.32 5.50 15.83
CA ILE A 45 -3.91 4.36 16.54
C ILE A 45 -5.34 4.66 16.99
N ALA A 46 -5.63 5.89 17.45
CA ALA A 46 -6.99 6.28 17.80
C ALA A 46 -7.93 6.21 16.59
N TYR A 47 -7.49 6.67 15.41
CA TYR A 47 -8.27 6.57 14.17
C TYR A 47 -8.48 5.11 13.75
N ALA A 48 -7.46 4.26 13.83
CA ALA A 48 -7.57 2.84 13.49
C ALA A 48 -8.55 2.10 14.41
N LYS A 49 -8.49 2.36 15.72
CA LYS A 49 -9.44 1.82 16.70
C LYS A 49 -10.87 2.30 16.43
N ALA A 50 -11.04 3.59 16.12
CA ALA A 50 -12.34 4.14 15.75
C ALA A 50 -12.91 3.45 14.50
N ALA A 51 -12.04 3.09 13.55
CA ALA A 51 -12.39 2.33 12.35
C ALA A 51 -12.58 0.82 12.58
N ARG A 52 -12.38 0.29 13.80
CA ARG A 52 -12.44 -1.15 14.15
C ARG A 52 -11.33 -2.02 13.52
N ILE A 53 -10.20 -1.42 13.15
CA ILE A 53 -8.99 -2.16 12.78
C ILE A 53 -8.37 -2.75 14.06
N ASP A 54 -7.89 -3.99 14.00
CA ASP A 54 -7.36 -4.71 15.16
C ASP A 54 -5.86 -4.48 15.35
N ALA A 55 -5.12 -4.35 14.24
CA ALA A 55 -3.67 -4.13 14.28
C ALA A 55 -3.15 -3.34 13.07
N PHE A 56 -1.98 -2.72 13.22
CA PHE A 56 -1.16 -2.31 12.08
C PHE A 56 -0.16 -3.39 11.69
N ALA A 57 -0.10 -3.69 10.39
CA ALA A 57 0.98 -4.45 9.77
C ALA A 57 2.11 -3.47 9.44
N LEU A 58 3.13 -3.42 10.29
CA LEU A 58 4.24 -2.47 10.17
C LEU A 58 5.19 -2.92 9.06
N ASN A 59 5.08 -2.31 7.89
CA ASN A 59 6.02 -2.47 6.79
C ASN A 59 7.34 -1.78 7.15
N ILE A 60 8.40 -2.57 7.19
CA ILE A 60 9.75 -2.16 7.55
C ILE A 60 10.77 -2.67 6.53
N ALA A 61 11.56 -1.76 5.96
CA ALA A 61 12.66 -2.09 5.07
C ALA A 61 13.95 -2.34 5.86
N TYR A 62 14.80 -3.24 5.35
CA TYR A 62 16.12 -3.50 5.91
C TYR A 62 17.00 -2.25 5.84
N ASP A 63 17.86 -2.06 6.84
CA ASP A 63 18.79 -0.92 6.96
C ASP A 63 18.12 0.47 6.80
N ASP A 64 16.85 0.58 7.20
CA ASP A 64 16.17 1.87 7.28
C ASP A 64 16.27 2.45 8.70
N TYR A 65 17.02 3.55 8.84
CA TYR A 65 17.17 4.26 10.11
C TYR A 65 15.82 4.76 10.67
N VAL A 66 14.81 5.01 9.82
CA VAL A 66 13.47 5.43 10.28
C VAL A 66 12.82 4.32 11.11
N THR A 67 13.00 3.06 10.72
CA THR A 67 12.51 1.90 11.48
C THR A 67 13.05 1.91 12.91
N GLN A 68 14.36 2.14 13.08
CA GLN A 68 14.99 2.17 14.40
C GLN A 68 14.47 3.31 15.28
N LEU A 69 14.16 4.46 14.68
CA LEU A 69 13.61 5.62 15.39
C LEU A 69 12.14 5.42 15.80
N GLN A 70 11.34 4.82 14.92
CA GLN A 70 9.88 4.88 15.02
C GLN A 70 9.26 3.68 15.72
N LEU A 71 9.87 2.49 15.67
CA LEU A 71 9.33 1.30 16.35
C LEU A 71 9.13 1.49 17.87
N PRO A 72 10.08 2.06 18.64
CA PRO A 72 9.87 2.28 20.07
C PRO A 72 8.68 3.21 20.36
N LEU A 73 8.47 4.23 19.54
CA LEU A 73 7.35 5.17 19.67
C LEU A 73 6.01 4.49 19.34
N ALA A 74 5.96 3.73 18.24
CA ALA A 74 4.79 2.99 17.81
C ALA A 74 4.33 1.99 18.89
N PHE A 75 5.25 1.16 19.39
CA PHE A 75 4.94 0.18 20.44
C PHE A 75 4.52 0.86 21.75
N SER A 76 5.21 1.92 22.17
CA SER A 76 4.81 2.68 23.38
C SER A 76 3.40 3.25 23.27
N ALA A 77 3.05 3.83 22.11
CA ALA A 77 1.71 4.35 21.87
C ALA A 77 0.65 3.23 21.86
N ALA A 78 0.94 2.09 21.24
CA ALA A 78 0.03 0.96 21.16
C ALA A 78 -0.20 0.30 22.52
N GLU A 79 0.84 0.10 23.32
CA GLU A 79 0.74 -0.45 24.68
C GLU A 79 -0.15 0.43 25.58
N ALA A 80 -0.01 1.76 25.49
CA ALA A 80 -0.76 2.69 26.30
C ALA A 80 -2.29 2.59 26.11
N VAL A 81 -2.75 2.09 24.95
CA VAL A 81 -4.18 1.99 24.61
C VAL A 81 -4.63 0.58 24.24
N GLY A 82 -3.77 -0.43 24.43
CA GLY A 82 -4.04 -1.82 24.10
C GLY A 82 -4.32 -2.10 22.62
N PHE A 83 -3.75 -1.31 21.71
CA PHE A 83 -3.79 -1.58 20.27
C PHE A 83 -2.70 -2.58 19.88
N LYS A 84 -2.84 -3.25 18.73
CA LYS A 84 -1.91 -4.29 18.30
C LYS A 84 -1.06 -3.87 17.11
N LEU A 85 0.16 -4.38 17.05
CA LEU A 85 1.13 -4.16 15.98
C LEU A 85 1.78 -5.50 15.65
N PHE A 86 2.16 -5.72 14.40
CA PHE A 86 3.03 -6.83 14.02
C PHE A 86 3.93 -6.44 12.86
N PHE A 87 4.98 -7.23 12.61
CA PHE A 87 5.93 -6.92 11.55
C PHE A 87 5.47 -7.48 10.20
N SER A 88 5.61 -6.62 9.19
CA SER A 88 5.64 -6.96 7.78
C SER A 88 7.03 -6.60 7.27
N PHE A 89 7.92 -7.60 7.20
CA PHE A 89 9.28 -7.36 6.73
C PHE A 89 9.26 -7.14 5.22
N ASP A 90 9.69 -5.97 4.76
CA ASP A 90 9.77 -5.66 3.35
C ASP A 90 11.09 -6.20 2.77
N TYR A 91 11.01 -7.32 2.07
CA TYR A 91 12.17 -7.96 1.42
C TYR A 91 12.50 -7.35 0.05
N ALA A 92 11.60 -6.53 -0.50
CA ALA A 92 11.76 -5.88 -1.80
C ALA A 92 12.22 -4.41 -1.71
N GLY A 93 12.08 -3.76 -0.54
CA GLY A 93 12.34 -2.34 -0.35
C GLY A 93 13.82 -1.96 -0.46
N ASN A 94 14.66 -2.49 0.43
CA ASN A 94 16.12 -2.26 0.47
C ASN A 94 16.92 -3.55 0.28
N GLY A 95 16.31 -4.55 -0.34
CA GLY A 95 16.83 -5.90 -0.45
C GLY A 95 16.41 -6.81 0.71
N PRO A 96 16.79 -8.09 0.64
CA PRO A 96 16.31 -9.11 1.57
C PRO A 96 16.86 -8.91 2.98
N TRP A 97 16.01 -9.13 3.98
CA TRP A 97 16.40 -9.09 5.39
C TRP A 97 17.35 -10.24 5.77
N PRO A 98 18.44 -10.00 6.52
CA PRO A 98 19.24 -11.06 7.11
C PRO A 98 18.46 -11.88 8.14
N LYS A 99 18.47 -13.21 8.02
CA LYS A 99 17.77 -14.13 8.93
C LYS A 99 17.99 -13.82 10.42
N SER A 100 19.24 -13.57 10.83
CA SER A 100 19.59 -13.29 12.23
C SER A 100 18.91 -12.04 12.78
N GLU A 101 18.73 -11.01 11.94
CA GLU A 101 18.07 -9.77 12.35
C GLU A 101 16.56 -9.96 12.49
N VAL A 102 15.94 -10.70 11.57
CA VAL A 102 14.52 -11.07 11.67
C VAL A 102 14.25 -11.79 12.99
N ILE A 103 15.07 -12.79 13.34
CA ILE A 103 14.97 -13.53 14.61
C ILE A 103 15.09 -12.57 15.80
N SER A 104 16.09 -11.69 15.78
CA SER A 104 16.34 -10.72 16.86
C SER A 104 15.15 -9.79 17.06
N MET A 105 14.64 -9.20 15.97
CA MET A 105 13.52 -8.26 16.01
C MET A 105 12.24 -8.91 16.52
N ILE A 106 11.88 -10.09 16.00
CA ILE A 106 10.70 -10.82 16.48
C ILE A 106 10.87 -11.16 17.96
N SER A 107 12.01 -11.71 18.37
CA SER A 107 12.24 -12.11 19.76
C SER A 107 12.13 -10.94 20.74
N TYR A 108 12.59 -9.75 20.34
CA TYR A 108 12.53 -8.55 21.15
C TYR A 108 11.10 -8.02 21.29
N TYR A 109 10.42 -7.77 20.16
CA TYR A 109 9.12 -7.09 20.17
C TYR A 109 7.95 -8.03 20.47
N ALA A 110 8.07 -9.34 20.23
CA ALA A 110 7.03 -10.31 20.57
C ALA A 110 6.68 -10.34 22.07
N ALA A 111 7.60 -9.89 22.94
CA ALA A 111 7.38 -9.75 24.37
C ALA A 111 6.49 -8.55 24.75
N SER A 112 6.29 -7.59 23.83
CA SER A 112 5.43 -6.43 24.06
C SER A 112 3.96 -6.87 24.18
N SER A 113 3.25 -6.24 25.11
CA SER A 113 1.80 -6.44 25.23
C SER A 113 1.01 -5.93 24.02
N ALA A 114 1.62 -5.08 23.19
CA ALA A 114 1.07 -4.58 21.94
C ALA A 114 1.39 -5.48 20.73
N TYR A 115 2.23 -6.50 20.83
CA TYR A 115 2.47 -7.39 19.69
C TYR A 115 1.22 -8.25 19.41
N PHE A 116 0.79 -8.32 18.15
CA PHE A 116 -0.35 -9.15 17.77
C PHE A 116 0.02 -10.63 17.86
N GLN A 117 -0.82 -11.41 18.52
CA GLN A 117 -0.61 -12.83 18.78
C GLN A 117 -1.77 -13.60 18.16
N TYR A 118 -1.47 -14.63 17.37
CA TYR A 118 -2.47 -15.56 16.83
C TYR A 118 -2.28 -16.92 17.47
N ASN A 119 -3.30 -17.43 18.17
CA ASN A 119 -3.24 -18.67 18.94
C ASN A 119 -2.03 -18.75 19.89
N GLY A 120 -1.68 -17.62 20.51
CA GLY A 120 -0.54 -17.51 21.44
C GLY A 120 0.84 -17.45 20.77
N LYS A 121 0.90 -17.31 19.43
CA LYS A 121 2.15 -17.19 18.67
C LYS A 121 2.29 -15.77 18.09
N PRO A 122 3.52 -15.19 18.07
CA PRO A 122 3.74 -13.88 17.45
C PRO A 122 3.38 -13.94 15.96
N PHE A 123 2.47 -13.10 15.51
CA PHE A 123 2.09 -13.07 14.09
C PHE A 123 3.11 -12.27 13.29
N VAL A 124 3.53 -12.77 12.14
CA VAL A 124 4.54 -12.11 11.29
C VAL A 124 4.15 -12.26 9.82
N SER A 125 4.46 -11.25 9.01
CA SER A 125 4.29 -11.27 7.56
C SER A 125 5.53 -10.71 6.85
N THR A 126 5.54 -10.79 5.52
CA THR A 126 6.48 -10.09 4.65
C THR A 126 5.75 -9.37 3.53
N PHE A 127 6.43 -8.44 2.88
CA PHE A 127 6.16 -8.05 1.50
C PHE A 127 7.24 -8.69 0.62
N GLU A 128 6.81 -9.61 -0.25
CA GLU A 128 7.66 -10.45 -1.09
C GLU A 128 8.78 -11.19 -0.31
N GLY A 129 9.83 -11.63 -1.03
CA GLY A 129 10.95 -12.41 -0.52
C GLY A 129 10.85 -13.94 -0.62
N PRO A 130 10.18 -14.53 -1.63
CA PRO A 130 10.10 -15.99 -1.75
C PRO A 130 11.47 -16.67 -1.91
N GLU A 131 12.49 -15.96 -2.39
CA GLU A 131 13.87 -16.46 -2.50
C GLU A 131 14.53 -16.69 -1.13
N ARG A 132 13.94 -16.16 -0.07
CA ARG A 132 14.35 -16.36 1.34
C ARG A 132 13.37 -17.24 2.11
N SER A 133 12.47 -17.94 1.43
CA SER A 133 11.48 -18.83 2.06
C SER A 133 12.11 -19.91 2.94
N GLU A 134 13.27 -20.47 2.58
CA GLU A 134 13.96 -21.51 3.37
C GLU A 134 14.40 -21.01 4.76
N ASP A 135 14.77 -19.73 4.88
CA ASP A 135 15.17 -19.11 6.16
C ASP A 135 14.04 -19.16 7.19
N TRP A 136 12.79 -19.15 6.75
CA TRP A 136 11.62 -19.16 7.63
C TRP A 136 11.46 -20.45 8.42
N THR A 137 12.07 -21.55 7.99
CA THR A 137 12.15 -22.78 8.81
C THR A 137 12.87 -22.51 10.13
N ASP A 138 14.05 -21.89 10.06
CA ASP A 138 14.87 -21.56 11.22
C ASP A 138 14.28 -20.39 12.03
N ILE A 139 13.72 -19.38 11.35
CA ILE A 139 13.11 -18.22 12.00
C ILE A 139 11.93 -18.67 12.85
N LYS A 140 11.02 -19.48 12.30
CA LYS A 140 9.86 -20.02 13.03
C LYS A 140 10.30 -20.92 14.18
N ALA A 141 11.28 -21.79 13.96
CA ALA A 141 11.81 -22.64 15.02
C ALA A 141 12.42 -21.84 16.19
N SER A 142 13.08 -20.72 15.89
CA SER A 142 13.76 -19.87 16.89
C SER A 142 12.80 -18.95 17.65
N THR A 143 11.75 -18.47 16.98
CA THR A 143 10.86 -17.42 17.50
C THR A 143 9.49 -17.94 17.93
N GLY A 144 9.09 -19.12 17.46
CA GLY A 144 7.75 -19.67 17.66
C GLY A 144 6.64 -18.88 16.93
N CYS A 145 7.00 -18.04 15.95
CA CYS A 145 6.04 -17.18 15.24
C CYS A 145 5.04 -17.99 14.40
N PHE A 146 3.91 -17.33 14.11
CA PHE A 146 2.93 -17.74 13.12
C PHE A 146 3.10 -16.85 11.89
N PHE A 147 3.41 -17.46 10.74
CA PHE A 147 3.95 -16.75 9.59
C PHE A 147 3.00 -16.78 8.38
N ILE A 148 2.54 -15.60 7.95
CA ILE A 148 1.76 -15.39 6.73
C ILE A 148 2.48 -14.36 5.83
N PRO A 149 3.33 -14.80 4.88
CA PRO A 149 3.95 -13.91 3.91
C PRO A 149 3.00 -13.50 2.79
N ASP A 150 3.28 -12.34 2.20
CA ASP A 150 2.93 -12.08 0.81
C ASP A 150 4.05 -12.58 -0.10
N TRP A 151 3.72 -13.54 -0.96
CA TRP A 151 4.56 -14.03 -2.07
C TRP A 151 3.76 -14.04 -3.37
N SER A 152 2.96 -13.00 -3.59
CA SER A 152 2.04 -12.91 -4.73
C SER A 152 2.77 -12.94 -6.08
N SER A 153 4.06 -12.58 -6.13
CA SER A 153 4.90 -12.73 -7.32
C SER A 153 4.97 -14.16 -7.88
N LEU A 154 4.76 -15.20 -7.05
CA LEU A 154 4.69 -16.61 -7.48
C LEU A 154 3.25 -17.08 -7.76
N GLY A 155 2.25 -16.37 -7.26
CA GLY A 155 0.87 -16.85 -7.16
C GLY A 155 0.68 -17.93 -6.08
N ALA A 156 -0.57 -18.18 -5.69
CA ALA A 156 -0.91 -18.99 -4.52
C ALA A 156 -0.36 -20.43 -4.55
N LYS A 157 -0.41 -21.10 -5.71
CA LYS A 157 0.02 -22.50 -5.86
C LYS A 157 1.50 -22.69 -5.57
N ASP A 158 2.34 -21.92 -6.25
CA ASP A 158 3.79 -22.07 -6.18
C ASP A 158 4.33 -21.47 -4.87
N ALA A 159 3.73 -20.37 -4.38
CA ALA A 159 4.01 -19.85 -3.05
C ALA A 159 3.74 -20.88 -1.94
N TRP A 160 2.61 -21.59 -2.02
CA TRP A 160 2.27 -22.61 -1.01
C TRP A 160 3.20 -23.81 -1.07
N ALA A 161 3.64 -24.21 -2.28
CA ALA A 161 4.56 -25.32 -2.49
C ALA A 161 5.94 -25.13 -1.82
N LEU A 162 6.33 -23.90 -1.46
CA LEU A 162 7.55 -23.62 -0.70
C LEU A 162 7.52 -24.21 0.73
N GLY A 163 6.33 -24.45 1.30
CA GLY A 163 6.16 -25.29 2.50
C GLY A 163 6.63 -24.72 3.84
N THR A 164 7.05 -23.45 3.91
CA THR A 164 7.53 -22.84 5.18
C THR A 164 6.51 -21.90 5.85
N ALA A 165 5.50 -21.44 5.13
CA ALA A 165 4.44 -20.57 5.64
C ALA A 165 3.35 -21.33 6.44
N ASP A 166 2.67 -20.64 7.37
CA ASP A 166 1.48 -21.17 8.05
C ASP A 166 0.16 -20.77 7.37
N GLY A 167 0.23 -19.89 6.37
CA GLY A 167 -0.86 -19.32 5.60
C GLY A 167 -0.28 -18.33 4.59
N LEU A 168 -1.07 -17.76 3.70
CA LEU A 168 -0.59 -16.79 2.70
C LEU A 168 -1.42 -15.52 2.67
N PHE A 169 -0.75 -14.41 2.39
CA PHE A 169 -1.35 -13.11 2.09
C PHE A 169 -1.27 -12.87 0.59
N SER A 170 -2.35 -12.35 0.01
CA SER A 170 -2.34 -11.85 -1.36
C SER A 170 -2.17 -10.33 -1.39
N TRP A 171 -1.30 -9.84 -2.25
CA TRP A 171 -1.14 -8.41 -2.57
C TRP A 171 -2.03 -7.97 -3.74
N GLU A 172 -2.76 -8.90 -4.36
CA GLU A 172 -3.64 -8.63 -5.51
C GLU A 172 -4.95 -7.97 -5.06
N GLY A 173 -4.89 -6.70 -4.67
CA GLY A 173 -6.04 -5.94 -4.16
C GLY A 173 -6.85 -5.17 -5.21
N TRP A 174 -6.44 -5.19 -6.48
CA TRP A 174 -6.93 -4.28 -7.52
C TRP A 174 -7.38 -5.00 -8.80
N PRO A 175 -8.38 -4.47 -9.52
CA PRO A 175 -8.80 -5.03 -10.79
C PRO A 175 -7.79 -4.76 -11.91
N ASN A 176 -7.80 -5.64 -12.91
CA ASN A 176 -7.04 -5.47 -14.13
C ASN A 176 -7.87 -4.74 -15.21
N GLY A 177 -7.30 -3.66 -15.75
CA GLY A 177 -7.89 -2.95 -16.88
C GLY A 177 -9.23 -2.30 -16.53
N PRO A 178 -10.22 -2.30 -17.44
CA PRO A 178 -11.50 -1.64 -17.21
C PRO A 178 -12.49 -2.47 -16.36
N ASN A 179 -12.07 -3.62 -15.84
CA ASN A 179 -12.96 -4.54 -15.12
C ASN A 179 -13.22 -4.10 -13.67
N ASN A 180 -14.28 -4.61 -13.06
CA ASN A 180 -14.45 -4.53 -11.60
C ASN A 180 -13.60 -5.62 -10.92
N VAL A 181 -13.32 -5.43 -9.63
CA VAL A 181 -12.59 -6.43 -8.83
C VAL A 181 -13.40 -7.73 -8.74
N SER A 182 -12.72 -8.88 -8.78
CA SER A 182 -13.34 -10.21 -8.79
C SER A 182 -12.90 -11.05 -7.59
N THR A 183 -13.55 -12.19 -7.39
CA THR A 183 -13.24 -13.15 -6.31
C THR A 183 -12.29 -14.28 -6.73
N TYR A 184 -11.84 -14.30 -8.00
CA TYR A 184 -11.06 -15.42 -8.52
C TYR A 184 -9.66 -15.54 -7.91
N GLY A 185 -9.04 -14.40 -7.58
CA GLY A 185 -7.78 -14.35 -6.84
C GLY A 185 -7.94 -15.09 -5.50
N ASP A 186 -8.90 -14.67 -4.67
CA ASP A 186 -9.21 -15.31 -3.38
C ASP A 186 -9.51 -16.80 -3.51
N ALA A 187 -10.33 -17.18 -4.51
CA ALA A 187 -10.71 -18.56 -4.74
C ALA A 187 -9.47 -19.44 -5.01
N SER A 188 -8.44 -18.90 -5.66
CA SER A 188 -7.18 -19.62 -5.86
C SER A 188 -6.45 -19.87 -4.53
N TYR A 189 -6.42 -18.89 -3.62
CA TYR A 189 -5.83 -19.07 -2.30
C TYR A 189 -6.60 -20.11 -1.51
N PHE A 190 -7.94 -20.01 -1.40
CA PHE A 190 -8.73 -21.00 -0.68
C PHE A 190 -8.53 -22.43 -1.22
N MET A 191 -8.41 -22.58 -2.54
CA MET A 191 -8.20 -23.87 -3.18
C MET A 191 -6.81 -24.45 -2.85
N TYR A 192 -5.74 -23.66 -2.95
CA TYR A 192 -4.38 -24.18 -2.80
C TYR A 192 -3.93 -24.31 -1.35
N LEU A 193 -4.43 -23.46 -0.45
CA LEU A 193 -4.08 -23.50 0.98
C LEU A 193 -4.74 -24.66 1.73
N ASP A 194 -5.75 -25.32 1.14
CA ASP A 194 -6.42 -26.51 1.69
C ASP A 194 -6.84 -26.33 3.17
N GLY A 195 -7.45 -25.19 3.48
CA GLY A 195 -7.91 -24.83 4.83
C GLY A 195 -6.84 -24.18 5.73
N ALA A 196 -5.63 -23.94 5.24
CA ALA A 196 -4.68 -23.07 5.92
C ALA A 196 -5.13 -21.59 5.86
N PRO A 197 -4.78 -20.76 6.87
CA PRO A 197 -5.25 -19.38 6.93
C PRO A 197 -4.88 -18.51 5.73
N TYR A 198 -5.87 -17.77 5.23
CA TYR A 198 -5.72 -16.80 4.16
C TYR A 198 -5.90 -15.37 4.68
N MET A 199 -5.02 -14.47 4.25
CA MET A 199 -5.17 -13.04 4.44
C MET A 199 -5.55 -12.36 3.12
N ALA A 200 -6.74 -11.78 3.06
CA ALA A 200 -7.28 -11.14 1.86
C ALA A 200 -6.90 -9.65 1.76
N PRO A 201 -6.54 -9.15 0.57
CA PRO A 201 -6.27 -7.74 0.35
C PRO A 201 -7.58 -6.96 0.10
N ILE A 202 -7.59 -5.72 0.55
CA ILE A 202 -8.57 -4.72 0.14
C ILE A 202 -7.92 -3.34 0.07
N SER A 203 -8.22 -2.57 -0.97
CA SER A 203 -7.71 -1.22 -1.15
C SER A 203 -8.85 -0.27 -1.55
N PRO A 204 -8.87 0.99 -1.09
CA PRO A 204 -9.84 1.97 -1.56
C PRO A 204 -9.48 2.54 -2.93
N TRP A 205 -8.19 2.74 -3.21
CA TRP A 205 -7.69 3.42 -4.41
C TRP A 205 -6.20 3.17 -4.60
N PHE A 206 -5.73 3.20 -5.84
CA PHE A 206 -4.29 3.18 -6.15
C PHE A 206 -3.97 4.08 -7.34
N TYR A 207 -3.07 5.02 -7.11
CA TYR A 207 -2.41 5.81 -8.15
C TYR A 207 -1.04 6.24 -7.64
N THR A 208 -0.03 6.12 -8.49
CA THR A 208 1.31 6.59 -8.22
C THR A 208 1.90 7.25 -9.45
N ASN A 209 2.61 8.36 -9.25
CA ASN A 209 3.49 8.98 -10.23
C ASN A 209 4.78 9.40 -9.51
N MET A 210 5.63 8.40 -9.27
CA MET A 210 6.92 8.50 -8.59
C MET A 210 8.02 7.83 -9.45
N PRO A 211 8.47 8.50 -10.52
CA PRO A 211 9.49 7.96 -11.43
C PRO A 211 10.81 7.59 -10.74
N GLY A 212 11.13 8.20 -9.60
CA GLY A 212 12.33 7.84 -8.82
C GLY A 212 12.30 6.41 -8.28
N TYR A 213 11.13 5.81 -8.17
CA TYR A 213 10.93 4.39 -7.83
C TYR A 213 10.50 3.54 -9.03
N ASN A 214 10.62 4.06 -10.26
CA ASN A 214 10.08 3.46 -11.48
C ASN A 214 8.57 3.17 -11.38
N LYS A 215 7.82 4.06 -10.70
CA LYS A 215 6.36 3.92 -10.54
C LYS A 215 5.61 5.04 -11.22
N ASN A 216 4.75 4.71 -12.18
CA ASN A 216 3.82 5.67 -12.81
C ASN A 216 2.59 4.97 -13.40
N TRP A 217 1.68 4.50 -12.54
CA TRP A 217 0.49 3.79 -12.99
C TRP A 217 -0.68 3.94 -12.01
N LEU A 218 -1.85 3.51 -12.44
CA LEU A 218 -3.04 3.35 -11.61
C LEU A 218 -3.72 2.01 -11.88
N TRP A 219 -4.49 1.52 -10.91
CA TRP A 219 -5.54 0.53 -11.16
C TRP A 219 -6.91 1.19 -11.02
N ARG A 220 -7.92 0.60 -11.65
CA ARG A 220 -9.28 1.13 -11.58
C ARG A 220 -9.82 1.03 -10.14
N GLY A 221 -9.95 2.17 -9.46
CA GLY A 221 -10.51 2.26 -8.10
C GLY A 221 -11.99 2.66 -8.02
N ASP A 222 -12.64 2.85 -9.17
CA ASP A 222 -13.98 3.44 -9.34
C ASP A 222 -15.03 2.95 -8.32
N ASP A 223 -15.38 1.66 -8.35
CA ASP A 223 -16.40 1.04 -7.47
C ASP A 223 -15.77 0.07 -6.44
N MET A 224 -14.45 -0.15 -6.53
CA MET A 224 -13.70 -1.23 -5.88
C MET A 224 -13.85 -1.25 -4.36
N TRP A 225 -13.83 -0.09 -3.70
CA TRP A 225 -13.96 -0.03 -2.24
C TRP A 225 -15.28 -0.63 -1.75
N PHE A 226 -16.38 -0.37 -2.46
CA PHE A 226 -17.67 -0.98 -2.14
C PHE A 226 -17.69 -2.46 -2.53
N ASP A 227 -17.34 -2.77 -3.78
CA ASP A 227 -17.40 -4.13 -4.33
C ASP A 227 -16.60 -5.12 -3.48
N ARG A 228 -15.38 -4.75 -3.07
CA ARG A 228 -14.49 -5.64 -2.32
C ARG A 228 -15.00 -5.93 -0.91
N TRP A 229 -15.54 -4.92 -0.20
CA TRP A 229 -16.19 -5.17 1.10
C TRP A 229 -17.42 -6.06 0.95
N GLN A 230 -18.23 -5.87 -0.09
CA GLN A 230 -19.39 -6.74 -0.32
C GLN A 230 -18.95 -8.19 -0.55
N GLN A 231 -18.00 -8.43 -1.45
CA GLN A 231 -17.45 -9.76 -1.74
C GLN A 231 -16.97 -10.45 -0.47
N LEU A 232 -16.18 -9.75 0.36
CA LEU A 232 -15.69 -10.30 1.62
C LEU A 232 -16.81 -10.58 2.62
N ILE A 233 -17.87 -9.77 2.69
CA ILE A 233 -18.96 -9.96 3.67
C ILE A 233 -19.83 -11.16 3.33
N VAL A 234 -20.17 -11.30 2.05
CA VAL A 234 -21.20 -12.25 1.58
C VAL A 234 -20.62 -13.54 1.04
N GLY A 235 -19.29 -13.63 0.94
CA GLY A 235 -18.63 -14.77 0.35
C GLY A 235 -18.87 -16.07 1.11
N GLU A 236 -19.00 -17.18 0.38
CA GLU A 236 -19.15 -18.52 0.93
C GLU A 236 -17.88 -18.94 1.68
N LEU A 237 -16.72 -18.60 1.13
CA LEU A 237 -15.41 -18.79 1.77
C LEU A 237 -14.96 -17.47 2.37
N GLN A 238 -14.60 -17.51 3.65
CA GLN A 238 -14.28 -16.34 4.43
C GLN A 238 -12.82 -16.40 4.86
N PRO A 239 -11.99 -15.38 4.53
CA PRO A 239 -10.61 -15.37 4.98
C PRO A 239 -10.55 -15.19 6.50
N GLU A 240 -9.48 -15.68 7.11
CA GLU A 240 -9.18 -15.47 8.51
C GLU A 240 -8.80 -14.01 8.79
N PHE A 241 -8.13 -13.39 7.82
CA PHE A 241 -7.59 -12.06 7.96
C PHE A 241 -7.94 -11.20 6.74
N VAL A 242 -8.12 -9.91 6.97
CA VAL A 242 -8.20 -8.91 5.91
C VAL A 242 -7.12 -7.87 6.18
N GLN A 243 -6.32 -7.52 5.17
CA GLN A 243 -5.39 -6.40 5.26
C GLN A 243 -5.82 -5.28 4.30
N ILE A 244 -6.08 -4.11 4.87
CA ILE A 244 -6.32 -2.89 4.11
C ILE A 244 -4.97 -2.36 3.59
N ILE A 245 -4.85 -2.26 2.28
CA ILE A 245 -3.68 -1.73 1.53
C ILE A 245 -4.07 -0.35 1.00
N SER A 246 -3.75 0.74 1.68
CA SER A 246 -2.95 0.84 2.91
C SER A 246 -3.50 1.92 3.86
N TRP A 247 -2.90 2.04 5.04
CA TRP A 247 -3.19 3.11 6.00
C TRP A 247 -2.51 4.44 5.65
N ASN A 248 -1.26 4.41 5.19
CA ASN A 248 -0.43 5.60 4.97
C ASN A 248 0.57 5.47 3.80
N ASP A 249 0.38 4.52 2.87
CA ASP A 249 1.15 4.42 1.64
C ASP A 249 0.55 5.31 0.55
N TYR A 250 0.47 6.60 0.85
CA TYR A 250 0.11 7.65 -0.09
C TYR A 250 1.35 8.53 -0.20
N GLY A 251 1.73 8.95 -1.40
CA GLY A 251 2.99 9.63 -1.68
C GLY A 251 3.30 10.93 -0.89
N GLU A 252 2.58 11.35 0.16
CA GLU A 252 3.08 12.19 1.28
C GLU A 252 2.00 12.46 2.35
N ARG A 253 2.41 12.55 3.63
CA ARG A 253 1.78 13.48 4.61
C ARG A 253 2.52 14.82 4.59
N GLN A 254 1.87 15.88 5.10
CA GLN A 254 2.22 17.31 5.05
C GLN A 254 3.64 17.73 5.53
N ASP A 255 4.51 16.82 5.93
CA ASP A 255 5.89 17.20 6.22
C ASP A 255 6.71 17.20 4.94
N LEU A 256 6.93 18.42 4.44
CA LEU A 256 7.81 18.75 3.34
C LEU A 256 9.13 17.99 3.48
N ARG A 257 9.34 16.90 2.71
CA ARG A 257 10.62 16.59 2.01
C ARG A 257 10.76 15.20 1.39
N TYR A 258 10.00 14.16 1.75
CA TYR A 258 10.53 12.79 1.51
C TYR A 258 10.02 12.09 0.21
N PRO A 259 8.73 11.77 -0.03
CA PRO A 259 8.34 11.12 -1.30
C PRO A 259 8.15 12.03 -2.54
N PHE A 260 7.87 13.33 -2.41
CA PHE A 260 7.76 14.28 -3.53
C PHE A 260 8.92 15.27 -3.64
N GLY A 261 9.93 15.11 -2.78
CA GLY A 261 11.20 15.79 -2.96
C GLY A 261 11.94 15.31 -4.22
N PRO A 262 12.78 16.15 -4.85
CA PRO A 262 13.56 15.79 -6.03
C PRO A 262 14.61 14.67 -5.76
N GLU A 263 14.86 14.35 -4.49
CA GLU A 263 15.90 13.41 -4.06
C GLU A 263 15.45 11.93 -4.11
N TYR A 264 14.18 11.61 -3.87
CA TYR A 264 13.71 10.21 -3.79
C TYR A 264 12.67 9.86 -4.86
N GLY A 265 11.38 10.17 -4.62
CA GLY A 265 10.29 9.72 -5.50
C GLY A 265 10.18 10.48 -6.83
N LYS A 266 10.75 11.70 -6.92
CA LYS A 266 10.80 12.52 -8.15
C LYS A 266 9.44 12.75 -8.81
N ALA A 267 8.37 12.80 -8.02
CA ALA A 267 7.04 13.06 -8.56
C ALA A 267 6.97 14.43 -9.26
N PRO A 268 6.36 14.54 -10.44
CA PRO A 268 6.29 15.79 -11.19
C PRO A 268 5.36 16.84 -10.54
N TYR A 269 4.49 16.41 -9.62
CA TYR A 269 3.63 17.26 -8.79
C TYR A 269 3.12 16.47 -7.57
N ASN A 270 2.65 17.17 -6.55
CA ASN A 270 2.07 16.55 -5.35
C ASN A 270 0.59 16.23 -5.59
N TYR A 271 0.30 14.99 -6.01
CA TYR A 271 -1.05 14.50 -6.34
C TYR A 271 -1.93 14.11 -5.14
N VAL A 272 -1.37 14.06 -3.92
CA VAL A 272 -2.13 13.77 -2.68
C VAL A 272 -2.47 15.03 -1.89
N LYS A 273 -1.87 16.18 -2.24
CA LYS A 273 -2.16 17.46 -1.59
C LYS A 273 -3.66 17.77 -1.70
N ASN A 274 -4.28 18.02 -0.56
CA ASN A 274 -5.72 18.28 -0.43
C ASN A 274 -6.61 17.12 -0.94
N MET A 275 -6.15 15.88 -0.78
CA MET A 275 -6.96 14.68 -1.02
C MET A 275 -7.30 14.02 0.33
N PRO A 276 -8.45 14.36 0.94
CA PRO A 276 -8.81 13.88 2.29
C PRO A 276 -9.39 12.47 2.23
N HIS A 277 -8.52 11.46 2.07
CA HIS A 277 -8.91 10.05 1.97
C HIS A 277 -9.57 9.47 3.23
N ASP A 278 -9.59 10.21 4.34
CA ASP A 278 -10.17 9.77 5.61
C ASP A 278 -11.68 9.48 5.53
N GLY A 279 -12.39 10.05 4.55
CA GLY A 279 -13.79 9.74 4.30
C GLY A 279 -14.05 8.25 4.06
N TRP A 280 -13.11 7.49 3.46
CA TRP A 280 -13.27 6.05 3.27
C TRP A 280 -13.30 5.25 4.58
N ARG A 281 -12.84 5.83 5.69
CA ARG A 281 -12.93 5.19 7.02
C ARG A 281 -14.33 5.23 7.62
N GLN A 282 -15.22 6.10 7.13
CA GLN A 282 -16.49 6.41 7.77
C GLN A 282 -17.36 5.16 8.01
N PHE A 283 -17.38 4.21 7.07
CA PHE A 283 -18.21 3.00 7.17
C PHE A 283 -17.45 1.75 7.62
N LEU A 284 -16.13 1.83 7.80
CA LEU A 284 -15.31 0.70 8.27
C LEU A 284 -15.88 0.04 9.54
N PRO A 285 -16.35 0.78 10.56
CA PRO A 285 -16.92 0.16 11.75
C PRO A 285 -18.09 -0.79 11.45
N PHE A 286 -18.98 -0.38 10.55
CA PHE A 286 -20.16 -1.17 10.18
C PHE A 286 -19.78 -2.38 9.32
N VAL A 287 -18.97 -2.19 8.27
CA VAL A 287 -18.63 -3.28 7.34
C VAL A 287 -17.70 -4.32 8.00
N ILE A 288 -16.79 -3.90 8.87
CA ILE A 288 -15.93 -4.81 9.64
C ILE A 288 -16.75 -5.62 10.65
N GLU A 289 -17.68 -4.99 11.37
CA GLU A 289 -18.56 -5.72 12.29
C GLU A 289 -19.44 -6.74 11.55
N LEU A 290 -20.00 -6.32 10.41
CA LEU A 290 -20.82 -7.17 9.56
C LEU A 290 -20.04 -8.37 9.03
N TRP A 291 -18.80 -8.16 8.57
CA TRP A 291 -17.91 -9.23 8.11
C TRP A 291 -17.51 -10.19 9.25
N LYS A 292 -17.17 -9.66 10.42
CA LYS A 292 -16.73 -10.48 11.58
C LYS A 292 -17.85 -11.33 12.16
N THR A 293 -19.07 -10.80 12.21
CA THR A 293 -20.15 -11.39 13.01
C THR A 293 -21.37 -11.82 12.21
N GLY A 294 -21.45 -11.44 10.92
CA GLY A 294 -22.63 -11.67 10.07
C GLY A 294 -23.81 -10.74 10.36
N THR A 295 -23.66 -9.77 11.27
CA THR A 295 -24.67 -8.76 11.61
C THR A 295 -24.02 -7.44 12.01
N ALA A 296 -24.67 -6.30 11.78
CA ALA A 296 -24.19 -4.99 12.24
C ALA A 296 -25.38 -4.04 12.35
N THR A 297 -25.28 -2.99 13.17
CA THR A 297 -26.39 -2.04 13.33
C THR A 297 -26.04 -0.68 12.75
N VAL A 298 -26.92 -0.15 11.90
CA VAL A 298 -26.87 1.24 11.47
C VAL A 298 -27.29 2.11 12.65
N GLU A 299 -26.32 2.76 13.29
CA GLU A 299 -26.55 3.69 14.40
C GLU A 299 -26.70 5.14 13.93
N THR A 300 -25.87 5.52 12.94
CA THR A 300 -25.81 6.85 12.34
C THR A 300 -25.78 6.69 10.82
N GLU A 301 -26.65 7.41 10.12
CA GLU A 301 -26.62 7.44 8.65
C GLU A 301 -25.45 8.30 8.16
N GLY A 302 -24.86 7.93 7.04
CA GLY A 302 -23.75 8.68 6.45
C GLY A 302 -23.67 8.53 4.94
N ILE A 303 -22.96 9.44 4.29
CA ILE A 303 -22.64 9.42 2.86
C ILE A 303 -21.13 9.64 2.70
N THR A 304 -20.49 8.80 1.91
CA THR A 304 -19.11 8.99 1.46
C THR A 304 -19.13 9.07 -0.06
N ALA A 305 -18.51 10.08 -0.64
CA ALA A 305 -18.41 10.26 -2.08
C ALA A 305 -16.95 10.43 -2.49
N TRP A 306 -16.61 9.97 -3.70
CA TRP A 306 -15.29 10.18 -4.26
C TRP A 306 -15.34 10.43 -5.76
N PHE A 307 -14.36 11.17 -6.24
CA PHE A 307 -14.21 11.54 -7.64
C PHE A 307 -12.78 11.99 -7.91
N ARG A 308 -12.33 11.91 -9.17
CA ARG A 308 -11.06 12.54 -9.56
C ARG A 308 -11.24 14.07 -9.65
N PRO A 309 -10.29 14.87 -9.16
CA PRO A 309 -10.34 16.32 -9.27
C PRO A 309 -10.21 16.80 -10.73
N ASN A 310 -9.68 15.95 -11.62
CA ASN A 310 -9.58 16.20 -13.06
C ASN A 310 -10.27 15.09 -13.86
N PRO A 311 -11.01 15.43 -14.93
CA PRO A 311 -11.39 14.45 -15.95
C PRO A 311 -10.17 13.71 -16.51
N ALA A 312 -10.32 12.45 -16.89
CA ALA A 312 -9.21 11.59 -17.32
C ALA A 312 -8.42 12.19 -18.50
N THR A 313 -9.10 12.90 -19.39
CA THR A 313 -8.52 13.55 -20.58
C THR A 313 -8.35 15.06 -20.43
N ALA A 314 -8.37 15.60 -19.20
CA ALA A 314 -8.30 17.04 -18.98
C ALA A 314 -6.97 17.66 -19.40
N CYS A 315 -5.87 16.99 -19.04
CA CYS A 315 -4.51 17.37 -19.41
C CYS A 315 -3.70 16.12 -19.81
N SER A 316 -2.39 16.28 -19.96
CA SER A 316 -1.50 15.14 -20.21
C SER A 316 -1.57 14.13 -19.07
N ASP A 317 -1.54 12.84 -19.40
CA ASP A 317 -1.40 11.74 -18.42
C ASP A 317 0.02 11.68 -17.81
N GLY A 318 1.00 12.40 -18.37
CA GLY A 318 2.38 12.37 -17.90
C GLY A 318 3.05 11.01 -18.02
N GLY A 319 2.60 10.17 -18.97
CA GLY A 319 3.06 8.79 -19.14
C GLY A 319 2.53 7.83 -18.08
N THR A 320 1.48 8.21 -17.34
CA THR A 320 0.78 7.28 -16.45
C THR A 320 0.05 6.22 -17.27
N THR A 321 0.23 4.95 -16.91
CA THR A 321 -0.50 3.82 -17.52
C THR A 321 -1.59 3.31 -16.59
N GLY A 322 -2.68 2.80 -17.16
CA GLY A 322 -3.56 1.88 -16.45
C GLY A 322 -2.91 0.50 -16.39
N ASN A 323 -2.79 -0.08 -15.20
CA ASN A 323 -1.91 -1.23 -14.91
C ASN A 323 -0.43 -0.97 -15.23
N THR A 324 0.44 -1.96 -15.01
CA THR A 324 1.88 -1.85 -15.26
C THR A 324 2.50 -3.14 -15.83
N ALA A 325 3.33 -2.98 -16.85
CA ALA A 325 4.14 -4.06 -17.43
C ALA A 325 5.17 -4.61 -16.44
N THR A 326 5.55 -3.83 -15.41
CA THR A 326 6.46 -4.30 -14.34
C THR A 326 5.85 -5.40 -13.47
N GLN A 327 4.50 -5.52 -13.47
CA GLN A 327 3.78 -6.65 -12.89
C GLN A 327 3.30 -7.64 -13.96
N LEU A 328 3.89 -7.58 -15.16
CA LEU A 328 3.57 -8.44 -16.31
C LEU A 328 2.09 -8.36 -16.74
N GLN A 329 1.45 -7.22 -16.43
CA GLN A 329 0.06 -6.93 -16.82
C GLN A 329 0.03 -6.25 -18.18
N LEU A 330 -1.07 -6.45 -18.92
CA LEU A 330 -1.40 -5.57 -20.03
C LEU A 330 -1.62 -4.15 -19.50
N GLU A 331 -0.94 -3.18 -20.12
CA GLU A 331 -1.14 -1.76 -19.85
C GLU A 331 -2.24 -1.18 -20.74
N PHE A 332 -2.91 -0.15 -20.23
CA PHE A 332 -3.99 0.57 -20.87
C PHE A 332 -3.73 2.07 -20.79
N GLN A 333 -4.37 2.84 -21.65
CA GLN A 333 -4.45 4.27 -21.44
C GLN A 333 -5.34 4.57 -20.22
N PRO A 334 -5.01 5.53 -19.33
CA PRO A 334 -5.80 5.79 -18.13
C PRO A 334 -7.29 6.02 -18.42
N GLN A 335 -7.63 6.79 -19.46
CA GLN A 335 -9.01 7.08 -19.87
C GLN A 335 -9.82 5.85 -20.32
N GLU A 336 -9.17 4.72 -20.61
CA GLU A 336 -9.85 3.48 -20.98
C GLU A 336 -10.33 2.72 -19.74
N ILE A 337 -9.68 2.92 -18.59
CA ILE A 337 -9.93 2.14 -17.38
C ILE A 337 -10.67 2.94 -16.31
N VAL A 338 -10.52 4.26 -16.25
CA VAL A 338 -11.17 5.06 -15.22
C VAL A 338 -12.30 5.95 -15.76
N GLN A 339 -13.41 6.00 -15.04
CA GLN A 339 -14.61 6.70 -15.51
C GLN A 339 -14.75 8.10 -14.91
N ASP A 340 -15.15 9.09 -15.71
CA ASP A 340 -15.38 10.47 -15.25
C ASP A 340 -16.75 10.59 -14.56
N LYS A 341 -16.81 10.03 -13.34
CA LYS A 341 -18.00 9.93 -12.50
C LYS A 341 -17.77 10.47 -11.09
N VAL A 342 -18.86 10.80 -10.43
CA VAL A 342 -18.91 10.94 -8.97
C VAL A 342 -19.50 9.65 -8.42
N PHE A 343 -18.69 8.93 -7.64
CA PHE A 343 -19.06 7.69 -6.97
C PHE A 343 -19.48 7.98 -5.54
N TYR A 344 -20.41 7.20 -5.00
CA TYR A 344 -20.88 7.38 -3.64
C TYR A 344 -21.39 6.10 -3.00
N SER A 345 -21.18 5.99 -1.70
CA SER A 345 -21.78 4.97 -0.84
C SER A 345 -22.51 5.62 0.32
N ALA A 346 -23.69 5.12 0.68
CA ALA A 346 -24.47 5.64 1.79
C ALA A 346 -24.81 4.52 2.78
N LEU A 347 -24.46 4.69 4.05
CA LEU A 347 -24.94 3.82 5.13
C LEU A 347 -26.30 4.35 5.60
N LEU A 348 -27.38 3.62 5.32
CA LEU A 348 -28.76 4.07 5.55
C LEU A 348 -29.57 3.05 6.34
N GLY A 349 -30.49 3.55 7.19
CA GLY A 349 -31.47 2.75 7.90
C GLY A 349 -32.79 2.54 7.14
N SER A 350 -32.94 3.19 5.99
CA SER A 350 -34.05 3.03 5.04
C SER A 350 -33.71 3.68 3.70
N ASP A 351 -34.38 3.29 2.62
CA ASP A 351 -34.18 3.85 1.27
C ASP A 351 -34.29 5.38 1.26
N ALA A 352 -33.56 6.01 0.34
CA ALA A 352 -33.48 7.45 0.19
C ALA A 352 -33.14 7.83 -1.26
N THR A 353 -33.38 9.10 -1.62
CA THR A 353 -33.06 9.63 -2.94
C THR A 353 -31.73 10.37 -2.89
N VAL A 354 -30.83 10.03 -3.81
CA VAL A 354 -29.54 10.71 -3.99
C VAL A 354 -29.61 11.73 -5.12
N THR A 355 -28.97 12.88 -4.94
CA THR A 355 -28.79 13.89 -5.99
C THR A 355 -27.38 14.44 -5.89
N VAL A 356 -26.69 14.52 -7.03
CA VAL A 356 -25.33 15.05 -7.12
C VAL A 356 -25.38 16.45 -7.74
N PHE A 357 -24.68 17.39 -7.14
CA PHE A 357 -24.52 18.75 -7.65
C PHE A 357 -23.06 18.95 -8.05
N ILE A 358 -22.81 19.41 -9.27
CA ILE A 358 -21.46 19.73 -9.76
C ILE A 358 -21.49 21.16 -10.29
N GLY A 359 -20.80 22.08 -9.62
CA GLY A 359 -20.79 23.50 -10.01
C GLY A 359 -22.19 24.13 -10.08
N GLY A 360 -23.12 23.66 -9.26
CA GLY A 360 -24.53 24.08 -9.25
C GLY A 360 -25.44 23.33 -10.22
N ARG A 361 -24.90 22.51 -11.14
CA ARG A 361 -25.71 21.60 -11.98
C ARG A 361 -26.23 20.45 -11.14
N SER A 362 -27.55 20.27 -11.09
CA SER A 362 -28.19 19.13 -10.44
C SER A 362 -28.26 17.94 -11.38
N ILE A 363 -27.78 16.78 -10.92
CA ILE A 363 -27.77 15.50 -11.63
C ILE A 363 -28.48 14.48 -10.74
N PRO A 364 -29.61 13.89 -11.17
CA PRO A 364 -30.27 12.84 -10.41
C PRO A 364 -29.35 11.61 -10.34
N GLY A 365 -29.16 11.07 -9.14
CA GLY A 365 -28.43 9.81 -8.95
C GLY A 365 -29.37 8.63 -8.83
N ASP A 366 -28.80 7.43 -8.96
CA ASP A 366 -29.47 6.16 -8.71
C ASP A 366 -28.56 5.22 -7.89
N TRP A 367 -29.14 4.16 -7.36
CA TRP A 367 -28.42 3.13 -6.61
C TRP A 367 -28.15 1.93 -7.53
N SER A 368 -26.90 1.75 -7.95
CA SER A 368 -26.48 0.55 -8.69
C SER A 368 -26.55 -0.69 -7.79
N ASN A 369 -26.35 -0.50 -6.48
CA ASN A 369 -26.51 -1.54 -5.47
C ASN A 369 -27.35 -1.03 -4.28
N LYS A 370 -28.32 -1.85 -3.86
CA LYS A 370 -29.11 -1.65 -2.64
C LYS A 370 -28.95 -2.87 -1.74
N PRO A 371 -28.73 -2.69 -0.43
CA PRO A 371 -28.70 -3.80 0.50
C PRO A 371 -30.11 -4.41 0.63
N TYR A 372 -30.17 -5.72 0.88
CA TYR A 372 -31.45 -6.41 1.10
C TYR A 372 -32.22 -5.76 2.27
N GLY A 373 -33.53 -5.56 2.08
CA GLY A 373 -34.38 -4.89 3.07
C GLY A 373 -34.17 -3.38 3.21
N ASN A 374 -33.36 -2.76 2.34
CA ASN A 374 -33.07 -1.31 2.32
C ASN A 374 -32.42 -0.78 3.62
N VAL A 375 -31.65 -1.61 4.31
CA VAL A 375 -30.86 -1.24 5.50
C VAL A 375 -29.42 -1.68 5.27
N GLY A 376 -28.46 -0.78 5.43
CA GLY A 376 -27.03 -1.08 5.21
C GLY A 376 -26.39 -0.11 4.23
N VAL A 377 -25.37 -0.58 3.51
CA VAL A 377 -24.60 0.25 2.58
C VAL A 377 -25.23 0.20 1.19
N PHE A 378 -25.70 1.34 0.71
CA PHE A 378 -26.12 1.59 -0.65
C PHE A 378 -24.92 2.10 -1.46
N HIS A 379 -24.90 1.85 -2.76
CA HIS A 379 -23.83 2.33 -3.64
C HIS A 379 -24.35 2.74 -5.01
N GLY A 380 -23.72 3.75 -5.60
CA GLY A 380 -24.07 4.28 -6.91
C GLY A 380 -23.04 5.27 -7.44
N SER A 381 -23.26 5.72 -8.67
CA SER A 381 -22.45 6.74 -9.31
C SER A 381 -23.24 7.52 -10.35
N VAL A 382 -22.79 8.74 -10.65
CA VAL A 382 -23.33 9.55 -11.76
C VAL A 382 -22.22 9.96 -12.72
N ASN A 383 -22.52 9.96 -14.01
CA ASN A 383 -21.64 10.56 -15.00
C ASN A 383 -21.61 12.08 -14.81
N THR A 384 -20.42 12.66 -14.79
CA THR A 384 -20.25 14.11 -14.65
C THR A 384 -20.84 14.86 -15.84
N GLY A 385 -20.90 14.23 -17.01
CA GLY A 385 -21.39 14.82 -18.26
C GLY A 385 -20.64 16.09 -18.62
N GLY A 386 -19.33 16.14 -18.31
CA GLY A 386 -18.47 17.30 -18.51
C GLY A 386 -18.69 18.47 -17.54
N ALA A 387 -19.52 18.29 -16.49
CA ALA A 387 -19.70 19.33 -15.48
C ALA A 387 -18.43 19.51 -14.63
N GLY A 388 -18.10 20.76 -14.30
CA GLY A 388 -17.01 21.14 -13.40
C GLY A 388 -17.50 22.07 -12.30
N GLY A 389 -16.70 22.20 -11.24
CA GLY A 389 -16.99 22.95 -10.03
C GLY A 389 -17.16 22.06 -8.80
N ASN A 390 -17.57 22.66 -7.69
CA ASN A 390 -17.72 21.97 -6.41
C ASN A 390 -18.73 20.82 -6.51
N VAL A 391 -18.42 19.70 -5.86
CA VAL A 391 -19.23 18.49 -5.86
C VAL A 391 -19.94 18.34 -4.51
N ILE A 392 -21.26 18.28 -4.53
CA ILE A 392 -22.09 17.97 -3.35
C ILE A 392 -22.93 16.73 -3.65
N VAL A 393 -22.83 15.69 -2.84
CA VAL A 393 -23.73 14.55 -2.89
C VAL A 393 -24.73 14.69 -1.75
N ARG A 394 -26.02 14.80 -2.10
CA ARG A 394 -27.11 15.03 -1.15
C ARG A 394 -28.04 13.82 -1.11
N ILE A 395 -28.38 13.41 0.11
CA ILE A 395 -29.39 12.40 0.38
C ILE A 395 -30.66 13.09 0.90
N THR A 396 -31.80 12.77 0.31
CA THR A 396 -33.11 13.30 0.68
C THR A 396 -34.11 12.19 0.97
N ARG A 397 -35.05 12.46 1.88
CA ARG A 397 -36.16 11.57 2.22
C ARG A 397 -37.40 12.42 2.45
N GLY A 398 -38.50 12.11 1.74
CA GLY A 398 -39.72 12.92 1.80
C GLY A 398 -39.53 14.39 1.38
N GLY A 399 -38.58 14.66 0.48
CA GLY A 399 -38.25 16.01 0.00
C GLY A 399 -37.38 16.85 0.95
N SER A 400 -37.01 16.33 2.12
CA SER A 400 -36.09 16.99 3.06
C SER A 400 -34.69 16.42 2.97
N THR A 401 -33.67 17.27 3.09
CA THR A 401 -32.26 16.85 3.19
C THR A 401 -32.05 16.07 4.47
N VAL A 402 -31.54 14.84 4.34
CA VAL A 402 -31.12 14.00 5.47
C VAL A 402 -29.65 14.28 5.81
N MET A 403 -28.81 14.38 4.78
CA MET A 403 -27.39 14.68 4.88
C MET A 403 -26.84 15.06 3.51
N GLU A 404 -25.68 15.71 3.51
CA GLU A 404 -24.90 16.01 2.31
C GLU A 404 -23.42 16.03 2.65
N THR A 405 -22.58 15.86 1.63
CA THR A 405 -21.13 16.02 1.74
C THR A 405 -20.76 17.50 1.90
N SER A 406 -19.51 17.79 2.30
CA SER A 406 -19.09 19.16 2.65
C SER A 406 -19.07 20.14 1.46
N GLY A 407 -18.97 19.65 0.23
CA GLY A 407 -18.97 20.50 -0.97
C GLY A 407 -17.67 21.25 -1.20
N LYS A 408 -16.58 20.84 -0.53
CA LYS A 408 -15.27 21.51 -0.60
C LYS A 408 -14.43 21.04 -1.79
N GLY A 409 -14.60 19.79 -2.23
CA GLY A 409 -13.91 19.26 -3.39
C GLY A 409 -14.56 19.72 -4.69
N ALA A 410 -13.76 19.87 -5.75
CA ALA A 410 -14.22 20.34 -7.05
C ALA A 410 -13.59 19.55 -8.20
N ILE A 411 -14.34 19.43 -9.29
CA ILE A 411 -13.87 18.90 -10.58
C ILE A 411 -13.45 20.06 -11.45
N SER A 412 -12.25 20.02 -12.02
CA SER A 412 -11.69 21.07 -12.86
C SER A 412 -10.97 20.49 -14.06
N ALA A 413 -11.06 21.18 -15.20
CA ALA A 413 -10.22 20.90 -16.36
C ALA A 413 -8.79 21.45 -16.21
N GLY A 414 -8.55 22.34 -15.23
CA GLY A 414 -7.21 22.86 -14.93
C GLY A 414 -6.43 21.86 -14.06
N CYS A 415 -5.25 21.45 -14.54
CA CYS A 415 -4.41 20.49 -13.83
C CYS A 415 -3.10 21.12 -13.33
N ALA A 416 -2.61 20.65 -12.19
CA ALA A 416 -1.31 21.07 -11.66
C ALA A 416 -0.21 20.64 -12.63
N ASN A 417 0.67 21.58 -12.99
CA ASN A 417 1.77 21.35 -13.95
C ASN A 417 1.33 20.79 -15.31
N GLY A 418 0.07 20.95 -15.71
CA GLY A 418 -0.46 20.39 -16.96
C GLY A 418 -0.60 18.86 -16.96
N LEU A 419 -0.60 18.24 -15.77
CA LEU A 419 -0.72 16.79 -15.58
C LEU A 419 -2.02 16.42 -14.88
N THR A 420 -2.78 15.50 -15.46
CA THR A 420 -4.03 14.99 -14.89
C THR A 420 -3.75 14.31 -13.55
N ASN A 421 -4.51 14.68 -12.51
CA ASN A 421 -4.45 13.99 -11.23
C ASN A 421 -5.45 12.82 -11.19
N PHE A 422 -4.91 11.61 -11.23
CA PHE A 422 -5.65 10.36 -11.15
C PHE A 422 -5.91 9.88 -9.71
N ASN A 423 -5.51 10.64 -8.70
CA ASN A 423 -5.91 10.40 -7.32
C ASN A 423 -7.39 10.78 -7.10
N ALA A 424 -7.98 10.30 -6.01
CA ALA A 424 -9.36 10.61 -5.66
C ALA A 424 -9.46 11.68 -4.58
N TYR A 425 -10.33 12.67 -4.81
CA TYR A 425 -10.87 13.47 -3.73
C TYR A 425 -12.00 12.70 -3.06
N VAL A 426 -11.98 12.59 -1.74
CA VAL A 426 -13.04 11.92 -0.97
C VAL A 426 -13.74 12.94 -0.09
N ASP A 427 -15.06 12.94 -0.06
CA ASP A 427 -15.87 13.80 0.79
C ASP A 427 -16.84 12.94 1.60
N ALA A 428 -17.16 13.39 2.80
CA ALA A 428 -17.98 12.65 3.74
C ALA A 428 -19.02 13.56 4.38
N GLY A 429 -20.21 13.02 4.60
CA GLY A 429 -21.33 13.67 5.27
C GLY A 429 -21.96 12.72 6.27
N THR A 430 -22.44 13.27 7.39
CA THR A 430 -23.10 12.50 8.44
C THR A 430 -24.52 13.05 8.63
N GLY A 431 -25.51 12.16 8.67
CA GLY A 431 -26.89 12.49 8.95
C GLY A 431 -27.22 12.45 10.44
N GLY A 432 -28.47 12.80 10.78
CA GLY A 432 -29.01 12.55 12.11
C GLY A 432 -29.21 11.05 12.39
N SER A 433 -29.46 10.69 13.65
CA SER A 433 -29.83 9.31 13.98
C SER A 433 -31.21 8.99 13.40
N SER A 434 -31.28 8.01 12.48
CA SER A 434 -32.54 7.47 11.94
C SER A 434 -33.21 6.43 12.86
N GLY A 435 -32.75 6.33 14.12
CA GLY A 435 -32.98 5.18 14.99
C GLY A 435 -32.14 3.97 14.57
N LYS A 436 -31.84 3.10 15.54
CA LYS A 436 -31.04 1.88 15.29
C LYS A 436 -31.80 0.94 14.35
N LYS A 437 -31.15 0.56 13.25
CA LYS A 437 -31.67 -0.41 12.27
C LYS A 437 -30.64 -1.49 12.01
N THR A 438 -31.06 -2.74 12.07
CA THR A 438 -30.20 -3.90 11.84
C THR A 438 -30.71 -4.58 10.56
N PRO A 439 -29.87 -4.77 9.52
CA PRO A 439 -30.24 -5.55 8.36
C PRO A 439 -30.42 -7.02 8.73
N LYS A 440 -31.02 -7.78 7.80
CA LYS A 440 -31.10 -9.23 7.95
C LYS A 440 -29.67 -9.81 8.04
N ALA A 441 -29.48 -10.82 8.90
CA ALA A 441 -28.17 -11.42 9.09
C ALA A 441 -27.70 -12.11 7.81
N ILE A 442 -26.41 -12.01 7.51
CA ILE A 442 -25.83 -12.50 6.25
C ILE A 442 -26.06 -14.00 6.06
N LYS A 443 -25.99 -14.79 7.15
CA LYS A 443 -26.24 -16.23 7.15
C LYS A 443 -27.65 -16.64 6.68
N ASP A 444 -28.60 -15.71 6.70
CA ASP A 444 -29.99 -15.94 6.31
C ASP A 444 -30.27 -15.43 4.87
N LEU A 445 -29.23 -15.00 4.16
CA LEU A 445 -29.26 -14.54 2.77
C LEU A 445 -28.53 -15.52 1.88
N VAL A 446 -28.95 -15.60 0.62
CA VAL A 446 -28.29 -16.39 -0.43
C VAL A 446 -28.07 -15.52 -1.67
N PRO A 447 -27.13 -15.89 -2.57
CA PRO A 447 -27.04 -15.28 -3.87
C PRO A 447 -28.38 -15.39 -4.62
N ILE A 448 -28.81 -14.28 -5.22
CA ILE A 448 -30.01 -14.20 -6.08
C ILE A 448 -29.70 -13.57 -7.44
N ALA A 449 -28.47 -13.12 -7.64
CA ALA A 449 -27.93 -12.73 -8.93
C ALA A 449 -26.40 -12.84 -8.86
N GLY A 450 -25.78 -13.13 -10.00
CA GLY A 450 -24.35 -13.20 -10.14
C GLY A 450 -23.95 -13.15 -11.61
N THR A 451 -22.65 -13.07 -11.84
CA THR A 451 -22.04 -13.09 -13.17
C THR A 451 -20.83 -14.01 -13.16
N GLY A 452 -20.31 -14.34 -14.33
CA GLY A 452 -19.01 -14.96 -14.50
C GLY A 452 -18.10 -14.11 -15.38
N VAL A 453 -16.97 -14.65 -15.78
CA VAL A 453 -16.11 -14.09 -16.83
C VAL A 453 -16.21 -14.90 -18.11
N ASN A 454 -15.96 -14.26 -19.25
CA ASN A 454 -15.91 -14.92 -20.56
C ASN A 454 -17.17 -15.78 -20.80
N GLU A 455 -16.98 -17.07 -21.07
CA GLU A 455 -18.07 -18.02 -21.37
C GLU A 455 -18.88 -18.44 -20.13
N PHE A 456 -18.44 -18.13 -18.91
CA PHE A 456 -19.14 -18.49 -17.67
C PHE A 456 -20.36 -17.59 -17.40
N VAL A 457 -20.44 -16.40 -18.01
CA VAL A 457 -21.48 -15.38 -17.74
C VAL A 457 -22.88 -15.98 -17.75
N LYS A 458 -23.27 -16.65 -18.83
CA LYS A 458 -24.62 -17.19 -19.02
C LYS A 458 -25.01 -18.23 -17.96
N LEU A 459 -24.07 -19.09 -17.57
CA LEU A 459 -24.34 -20.12 -16.57
C LEU A 459 -24.40 -19.50 -15.18
N CYS A 460 -23.45 -18.62 -14.83
CA CYS A 460 -23.45 -17.93 -13.54
C CYS A 460 -24.70 -17.06 -13.34
N GLU A 461 -25.16 -16.33 -14.36
CA GLU A 461 -26.41 -15.56 -14.29
C GLU A 461 -27.61 -16.46 -13.95
N PHE A 462 -27.65 -17.66 -14.51
CA PHE A 462 -28.71 -18.63 -14.22
C PHE A 462 -28.55 -19.29 -12.85
N THR A 463 -27.37 -19.81 -12.52
CA THR A 463 -27.17 -20.60 -11.31
C THR A 463 -27.20 -19.74 -10.05
N CYS A 464 -26.59 -18.55 -10.08
CA CYS A 464 -26.54 -17.64 -8.93
C CYS A 464 -27.93 -17.11 -8.58
N LYS A 465 -28.87 -17.08 -9.52
CA LYS A 465 -30.29 -16.77 -9.26
C LYS A 465 -30.93 -17.76 -8.29
N TYR A 466 -30.48 -19.01 -8.31
CA TYR A 466 -31.01 -20.13 -7.54
C TYR A 466 -30.07 -20.56 -6.40
N ALA A 467 -29.36 -19.59 -5.81
CA ALA A 467 -28.44 -19.81 -4.69
C ALA A 467 -27.25 -20.74 -4.96
N TYR A 468 -26.96 -21.07 -6.22
CA TYR A 468 -25.75 -21.82 -6.59
C TYR A 468 -24.77 -20.90 -7.33
N CYS A 469 -23.87 -20.27 -6.58
CA CYS A 469 -22.94 -19.27 -7.10
C CYS A 469 -21.50 -19.55 -6.66
N PRO A 470 -20.88 -20.65 -7.15
CA PRO A 470 -19.57 -21.05 -6.68
C PRO A 470 -18.50 -20.00 -6.99
N GLU A 471 -17.81 -19.48 -5.98
CA GLU A 471 -16.87 -18.36 -6.08
C GLU A 471 -15.67 -18.62 -6.99
N ALA A 472 -15.34 -19.90 -7.17
CA ALA A 472 -14.28 -20.34 -8.09
C ALA A 472 -14.65 -20.14 -9.57
N ALA A 473 -15.92 -19.88 -9.91
CA ALA A 473 -16.38 -19.69 -11.29
C ALA A 473 -17.29 -18.46 -11.48
N CYS A 474 -18.03 -18.08 -10.44
CA CYS A 474 -19.00 -16.99 -10.48
C CYS A 474 -18.71 -15.95 -9.39
N THR A 475 -19.17 -14.73 -9.63
CA THR A 475 -19.17 -13.64 -8.66
C THR A 475 -20.62 -13.24 -8.39
N ALA A 476 -21.05 -13.37 -7.14
CA ALA A 476 -22.38 -12.95 -6.71
C ALA A 476 -22.49 -11.41 -6.74
N THR A 477 -23.58 -10.89 -7.30
CA THR A 477 -23.82 -9.45 -7.42
C THR A 477 -24.96 -8.96 -6.55
N LYS A 478 -25.86 -9.86 -6.11
CA LYS A 478 -26.97 -9.55 -5.19
C LYS A 478 -27.29 -10.73 -4.28
N PHE A 479 -27.71 -10.39 -3.05
CA PHE A 479 -28.11 -11.33 -2.02
C PHE A 479 -29.54 -11.05 -1.56
N GLY A 480 -30.28 -12.10 -1.20
CA GLY A 480 -31.66 -11.98 -0.74
C GLY A 480 -32.22 -13.29 -0.21
N ASP A 481 -33.54 -13.37 -0.12
CA ASP A 481 -34.22 -14.62 0.22
C ASP A 481 -34.04 -15.64 -0.91
N ALA A 482 -33.87 -16.91 -0.54
CA ALA A 482 -33.89 -18.00 -1.49
C ALA A 482 -35.21 -18.00 -2.26
N ILE A 483 -35.11 -18.10 -3.58
CA ILE A 483 -36.27 -18.27 -4.45
C ILE A 483 -36.55 -19.76 -4.64
N GLU A 484 -37.80 -20.10 -4.94
CA GLU A 484 -38.20 -21.48 -5.20
C GLU A 484 -37.48 -22.02 -6.44
N LEU A 485 -36.88 -23.21 -6.29
CA LEU A 485 -36.22 -23.93 -7.37
C LEU A 485 -37.27 -24.51 -8.33
N PRO A 486 -37.04 -24.46 -9.66
CA PRO A 486 -37.80 -25.27 -10.60
C PRO A 486 -37.70 -26.76 -10.25
N ASP A 487 -38.71 -27.54 -10.64
CA ASP A 487 -38.67 -28.99 -10.45
C ASP A 487 -37.45 -29.58 -11.17
N PRO A 488 -36.65 -30.42 -10.49
CA PRO A 488 -35.48 -31.02 -11.10
C PRO A 488 -35.91 -31.99 -12.20
N THR A 489 -35.34 -31.81 -13.38
CA THR A 489 -35.57 -32.66 -14.56
C THR A 489 -34.90 -34.03 -14.44
N GLY A 490 -33.94 -34.19 -13.52
CA GLY A 490 -33.12 -35.40 -13.39
C GLY A 490 -32.00 -35.50 -14.43
N VAL A 491 -31.84 -34.48 -15.28
CA VAL A 491 -30.79 -34.42 -16.29
C VAL A 491 -29.42 -34.28 -15.62
N ILE A 492 -28.50 -35.18 -15.96
CA ILE A 492 -27.08 -35.08 -15.61
C ILE A 492 -26.35 -34.52 -16.82
N ALA A 493 -25.60 -33.44 -16.62
CA ALA A 493 -24.81 -32.80 -17.66
C ALA A 493 -23.37 -32.59 -17.21
N TYR A 494 -22.51 -32.50 -18.20
CA TYR A 494 -21.06 -32.35 -18.13
C TYR A 494 -20.64 -31.11 -18.94
N PRO A 495 -19.40 -30.63 -18.82
CA PRO A 495 -18.88 -29.64 -19.76
C PRO A 495 -18.95 -30.16 -21.20
N ALA A 496 -19.21 -29.25 -22.15
CA ALA A 496 -19.10 -29.56 -23.57
C ALA A 496 -17.64 -29.87 -23.97
N GLU A 497 -17.46 -30.50 -25.13
CA GLU A 497 -16.13 -30.87 -25.64
C GLU A 497 -15.22 -29.65 -25.76
N GLY A 498 -14.01 -29.75 -25.21
CA GLY A 498 -13.04 -28.64 -25.19
C GLY A 498 -13.30 -27.57 -24.12
N LYS A 499 -14.34 -27.71 -23.29
CA LYS A 499 -14.58 -26.82 -22.14
C LYS A 499 -13.80 -27.28 -20.90
N SER A 500 -13.53 -26.33 -20.01
CA SER A 500 -12.87 -26.57 -18.72
C SER A 500 -13.73 -27.41 -17.79
N ALA A 501 -13.08 -28.21 -16.93
CA ALA A 501 -13.74 -28.93 -15.84
C ALA A 501 -14.49 -27.98 -14.88
N ALA A 502 -14.10 -26.70 -14.80
CA ALA A 502 -14.78 -25.69 -13.99
C ALA A 502 -16.27 -25.47 -14.39
N PHE A 503 -16.66 -25.84 -15.61
CA PHE A 503 -18.07 -25.82 -16.03
C PHE A 503 -18.90 -26.95 -15.40
N GLY A 504 -18.28 -27.99 -14.84
CA GLY A 504 -18.98 -29.22 -14.47
C GLY A 504 -20.09 -29.02 -13.44
N GLY A 505 -19.79 -28.31 -12.35
CA GLY A 505 -20.79 -27.99 -11.32
C GLY A 505 -21.93 -27.14 -11.87
N LEU A 506 -21.59 -26.11 -12.66
CA LEU A 506 -22.56 -25.19 -13.27
C LEU A 506 -23.47 -25.90 -14.27
N CYS A 507 -22.91 -26.70 -15.18
CA CYS A 507 -23.68 -27.47 -16.16
C CYS A 507 -24.60 -28.48 -15.46
N ARG A 508 -24.09 -29.21 -14.46
CA ARG A 508 -24.89 -30.18 -13.71
C ARG A 508 -26.07 -29.52 -13.02
N PHE A 509 -25.87 -28.38 -12.38
CA PHE A 509 -26.94 -27.65 -11.71
C PHE A 509 -27.94 -27.05 -12.70
N ALA A 510 -27.44 -26.31 -13.69
CA ALA A 510 -28.27 -25.59 -14.66
C ALA A 510 -29.13 -26.53 -15.51
N CYS A 511 -28.53 -27.59 -16.08
CA CYS A 511 -29.23 -28.55 -16.92
C CYS A 511 -30.28 -29.33 -16.12
N ASN A 512 -29.99 -29.68 -14.86
CA ASN A 512 -30.96 -30.33 -13.98
C ASN A 512 -32.19 -29.43 -13.73
N LEU A 513 -32.04 -28.10 -13.77
CA LEU A 513 -33.16 -27.15 -13.67
C LEU A 513 -33.75 -26.72 -15.03
N GLY A 514 -33.38 -27.41 -16.12
CA GLY A 514 -33.94 -27.18 -17.45
C GLY A 514 -33.26 -26.12 -18.30
N TYR A 515 -32.12 -25.55 -17.85
CA TYR A 515 -31.30 -24.63 -18.64
C TYR A 515 -29.98 -25.30 -19.06
N CYS A 516 -29.92 -25.81 -20.28
CA CYS A 516 -28.78 -26.57 -20.78
C CYS A 516 -28.26 -26.03 -22.13
N PRO A 517 -27.41 -24.98 -22.11
CA PRO A 517 -26.82 -24.44 -23.34
C PRO A 517 -25.82 -25.44 -23.96
N GLU A 518 -26.14 -25.97 -25.15
CA GLU A 518 -25.38 -27.03 -25.83
C GLU A 518 -23.94 -26.60 -26.22
N ASP A 519 -23.67 -25.29 -26.33
CA ASP A 519 -22.33 -24.74 -26.58
C ASP A 519 -21.41 -24.82 -25.36
N LEU A 520 -21.97 -24.98 -24.15
CA LEU A 520 -21.24 -25.00 -22.88
C LEU A 520 -21.35 -26.34 -22.15
N CYS A 521 -22.50 -27.01 -22.30
CA CYS A 521 -22.85 -28.22 -21.56
C CYS A 521 -23.21 -29.37 -22.51
N SER A 522 -22.88 -30.59 -22.10
CA SER A 522 -23.15 -31.83 -22.83
C SER A 522 -23.88 -32.83 -21.94
N LEU A 523 -24.85 -33.54 -22.51
CA LEU A 523 -25.57 -34.64 -21.83
C LEU A 523 -24.77 -35.95 -21.81
N VAL A 524 -23.63 -35.97 -22.52
CA VAL A 524 -22.69 -37.08 -22.56
C VAL A 524 -21.35 -36.57 -22.07
N GLU A 525 -20.68 -37.35 -21.21
CA GLU A 525 -19.34 -37.01 -20.74
C GLU A 525 -18.38 -36.92 -21.93
N LYS A 526 -17.64 -35.82 -22.01
CA LYS A 526 -16.65 -35.54 -23.04
C LYS A 526 -15.32 -35.20 -22.37
N PRO A 527 -14.18 -35.44 -23.04
CA PRO A 527 -12.89 -34.97 -22.55
C PRO A 527 -12.93 -33.46 -22.30
N THR A 528 -12.63 -33.07 -21.07
CA THR A 528 -12.47 -31.67 -20.67
C THR A 528 -11.06 -31.19 -21.03
N TYR A 529 -10.94 -29.89 -21.30
CA TYR A 529 -9.63 -29.23 -21.45
C TYR A 529 -9.23 -28.61 -20.10
N GLU A 530 -8.26 -29.20 -19.42
CA GLU A 530 -7.51 -28.50 -18.38
C GLU A 530 -6.32 -27.86 -19.07
N GLY A 531 -6.43 -26.57 -19.38
CA GLY A 531 -5.29 -25.81 -19.89
C GLY A 531 -4.22 -25.66 -18.82
N ASP A 532 -2.99 -25.37 -19.25
CA ASP A 532 -1.86 -25.10 -18.35
C ASP A 532 -2.12 -23.87 -17.44
N VAL A 533 -3.09 -23.02 -17.82
CA VAL A 533 -3.46 -21.79 -17.10
C VAL A 533 -4.96 -21.73 -16.89
N SER A 534 -5.35 -21.32 -15.69
CA SER A 534 -6.76 -21.16 -15.29
C SER A 534 -7.49 -20.15 -16.19
N PRO A 535 -8.75 -20.41 -16.60
CA PRO A 535 -9.53 -19.51 -17.45
C PRO A 535 -9.89 -18.18 -16.75
N PHE A 536 -9.61 -18.06 -15.46
CA PHE A 536 -9.84 -16.87 -14.64
C PHE A 536 -8.60 -15.98 -14.52
N VAL A 537 -7.43 -16.45 -14.99
CA VAL A 537 -6.20 -15.66 -15.06
C VAL A 537 -6.32 -14.67 -16.21
N GLN A 538 -5.98 -13.42 -15.94
CA GLN A 538 -6.02 -12.35 -16.93
C GLN A 538 -4.94 -12.58 -18.00
N PRO A 539 -5.22 -12.27 -19.27
CA PRO A 539 -4.24 -12.43 -20.32
C PRO A 539 -3.10 -11.42 -20.16
N ALA A 540 -1.90 -11.86 -20.53
CA ALA A 540 -0.73 -11.02 -20.70
C ALA A 540 -0.44 -10.81 -22.19
N CYS A 541 0.45 -9.86 -22.50
CA CYS A 541 0.98 -9.78 -23.86
C CYS A 541 1.87 -11.01 -24.13
N THR A 542 1.72 -11.61 -25.31
CA THR A 542 2.50 -12.79 -25.74
C THR A 542 3.34 -12.53 -26.99
N SER A 543 3.14 -11.40 -27.67
CA SER A 543 4.04 -10.93 -28.71
C SER A 543 3.87 -9.43 -28.93
N GLY A 544 4.93 -8.74 -29.32
CA GLY A 544 4.87 -7.29 -29.53
C GLY A 544 5.87 -6.79 -30.55
N THR A 545 5.67 -5.53 -30.93
CA THR A 545 6.47 -4.84 -31.95
C THR A 545 6.69 -3.38 -31.60
N ALA A 546 7.65 -2.74 -32.23
CA ALA A 546 7.89 -1.31 -32.17
C ALA A 546 8.59 -0.84 -33.44
N THR A 547 8.66 0.47 -33.67
CA THR A 547 9.42 1.01 -34.80
C THR A 547 10.87 1.33 -34.39
N GLY A 548 11.80 1.21 -35.34
CA GLY A 548 13.19 1.64 -35.14
C GLY A 548 13.95 0.75 -34.14
N ASP A 549 14.77 1.37 -33.31
CA ASP A 549 15.75 0.69 -32.46
C ASP A 549 15.11 -0.16 -31.33
N LEU A 550 13.84 0.08 -30.99
CA LEU A 550 13.11 -0.70 -29.97
C LEU A 550 12.46 -1.98 -30.52
N GLN A 551 12.44 -2.19 -31.85
CA GLN A 551 11.76 -3.33 -32.48
C GLN A 551 12.19 -4.67 -31.86
N GLY A 552 13.49 -4.92 -31.72
CA GLY A 552 14.01 -6.16 -31.16
C GLY A 552 13.66 -6.34 -29.68
N LEU A 553 13.72 -5.25 -28.90
CA LEU A 553 13.39 -5.25 -27.47
C LEU A 553 11.92 -5.56 -27.24
N CYS A 554 11.01 -4.91 -27.96
CA CYS A 554 9.58 -5.18 -27.84
C CYS A 554 9.23 -6.59 -28.31
N SER A 555 9.85 -7.10 -29.38
CA SER A 555 9.62 -8.47 -29.83
C SER A 555 10.11 -9.53 -28.83
N TYR A 556 11.17 -9.24 -28.06
CA TYR A 556 11.63 -10.11 -26.97
C TYR A 556 10.79 -9.96 -25.70
N ALA A 557 10.67 -8.74 -25.17
CA ALA A 557 10.09 -8.49 -23.86
C ALA A 557 8.58 -8.78 -23.81
N CYS A 558 7.84 -8.39 -24.86
CA CYS A 558 6.39 -8.64 -24.93
C CYS A 558 6.05 -10.13 -25.04
N ASN A 559 7.00 -11.01 -25.40
CA ASN A 559 6.79 -12.47 -25.37
C ASN A 559 6.72 -13.04 -23.93
N TRP A 560 7.17 -12.26 -22.96
CA TRP A 560 7.20 -12.59 -21.53
C TRP A 560 6.22 -11.74 -20.70
N GLY A 561 5.26 -11.07 -21.34
CA GLY A 561 4.29 -10.18 -20.68
C GLY A 561 4.80 -8.77 -20.39
N PHE A 562 6.11 -8.50 -20.41
CA PHE A 562 6.65 -7.16 -20.22
C PHE A 562 6.54 -6.35 -21.52
N CYS A 563 5.44 -5.60 -21.68
CA CYS A 563 5.13 -4.88 -22.92
C CYS A 563 4.63 -3.45 -22.64
N PRO A 564 5.54 -2.49 -22.36
CA PRO A 564 5.14 -1.12 -22.03
C PRO A 564 4.48 -0.41 -23.23
N ILE A 565 3.27 0.13 -23.07
CA ILE A 565 2.47 0.67 -24.20
C ILE A 565 3.05 1.96 -24.79
N HIS A 566 3.90 2.66 -24.05
CA HIS A 566 4.57 3.87 -24.53
C HIS A 566 5.79 3.58 -25.42
N ALA A 567 6.24 2.32 -25.49
CA ALA A 567 7.32 1.88 -26.38
C ALA A 567 6.89 0.78 -27.36
N CYS A 568 6.03 -0.13 -26.94
CA CYS A 568 5.66 -1.34 -27.65
C CYS A 568 4.18 -1.37 -28.01
N THR A 569 3.86 -2.02 -29.13
CA THR A 569 2.49 -2.42 -29.49
C THR A 569 2.35 -3.92 -29.29
N CYS A 570 1.43 -4.34 -28.42
CA CYS A 570 1.09 -5.75 -28.26
C CYS A 570 0.35 -6.27 -29.50
N LEU A 571 0.79 -7.39 -30.06
CA LEU A 571 0.23 -8.00 -31.27
C LEU A 571 -0.69 -9.18 -30.96
N SER A 572 -0.43 -9.88 -29.86
CA SER A 572 -1.25 -11.00 -29.39
C SER A 572 -1.26 -11.07 -27.88
N THR A 573 -2.37 -11.57 -27.32
CA THR A 573 -2.56 -11.79 -25.89
C THR A 573 -2.81 -13.26 -25.61
N GLY A 574 -2.45 -13.72 -24.42
CA GLY A 574 -2.66 -15.11 -24.01
C GLY A 574 -2.19 -15.37 -22.58
N PRO A 575 -2.03 -16.64 -22.19
CA PRO A 575 -1.46 -16.99 -20.90
C PRO A 575 -0.07 -16.38 -20.72
N LEU A 576 0.23 -15.93 -19.50
CA LEU A 576 1.54 -15.36 -19.18
C LEU A 576 2.63 -16.44 -19.28
N HIS A 577 3.64 -16.18 -20.11
CA HIS A 577 4.90 -16.93 -20.04
C HIS A 577 5.77 -16.32 -18.96
N LEU A 578 6.08 -17.09 -17.91
CA LEU A 578 6.96 -16.62 -16.85
C LEU A 578 8.34 -16.27 -17.43
N PRO A 579 8.85 -15.04 -17.22
CA PRO A 579 10.17 -14.66 -17.68
C PRO A 579 11.24 -15.61 -17.17
N THR A 580 12.29 -15.84 -17.96
CA THR A 580 13.48 -16.53 -17.47
C THR A 580 14.06 -15.80 -16.25
N PRO A 581 14.63 -16.51 -15.27
CA PRO A 581 15.33 -15.89 -14.15
C PRO A 581 16.39 -14.90 -14.64
N GLU A 582 16.61 -13.84 -13.86
CA GLU A 582 17.69 -12.89 -14.14
C GLU A 582 19.05 -13.60 -14.03
N GLN A 583 19.97 -13.27 -14.94
CA GLN A 583 21.31 -13.86 -14.96
C GLN A 583 22.13 -13.37 -13.76
N GLU A 584 22.99 -14.24 -13.24
CA GLU A 584 23.96 -13.89 -12.20
C GLU A 584 24.86 -12.73 -12.69
N GLY A 585 24.91 -11.63 -11.95
CA GLY A 585 25.70 -10.44 -12.32
C GLY A 585 25.14 -9.08 -11.87
N ASP A 586 23.90 -9.02 -11.37
CA ASP A 586 23.24 -7.80 -10.87
C ASP A 586 23.27 -6.64 -11.90
N ILE A 587 22.71 -6.86 -13.09
CA ILE A 587 22.35 -5.74 -13.96
C ILE A 587 21.16 -5.04 -13.30
N LYS A 588 21.44 -4.04 -12.46
CA LYS A 588 20.43 -3.20 -11.79
C LYS A 588 20.07 -1.96 -12.58
N THR A 589 20.86 -1.64 -13.60
CA THR A 589 20.61 -0.51 -14.49
C THR A 589 20.96 -0.90 -15.91
N ALA A 590 20.06 -0.63 -16.83
CA ALA A 590 20.33 -0.63 -18.26
C ALA A 590 19.37 0.36 -18.90
N VAL A 591 19.88 1.13 -19.85
CA VAL A 591 19.15 2.22 -20.52
C VAL A 591 19.53 2.24 -21.99
N THR A 592 18.84 3.04 -22.78
CA THR A 592 19.23 3.32 -24.17
C THR A 592 20.51 4.15 -24.23
N THR A 593 21.32 3.94 -25.27
CA THR A 593 22.58 4.66 -25.49
C THR A 593 22.41 6.16 -25.72
N ASP A 594 21.25 6.58 -26.22
CA ASP A 594 20.91 7.98 -26.49
C ASP A 594 20.16 8.66 -25.32
N GLY A 595 19.83 7.90 -24.26
CA GLY A 595 19.07 8.37 -23.11
C GLY A 595 17.57 8.52 -23.37
N SER A 596 17.07 8.04 -24.51
CA SER A 596 15.63 8.02 -24.81
C SER A 596 14.88 7.11 -23.81
N PRO A 597 13.67 7.49 -23.35
CA PRO A 597 12.89 6.64 -22.45
C PRO A 597 12.64 5.25 -23.05
N ASP A 598 13.11 4.22 -22.36
CA ASP A 598 12.97 2.81 -22.76
C ASP A 598 11.90 2.07 -21.93
N TYR A 599 11.30 2.76 -20.94
CA TYR A 599 10.27 2.24 -20.05
C TYR A 599 10.68 0.92 -19.37
N GLY A 600 11.99 0.77 -19.07
CA GLY A 600 12.54 -0.42 -18.43
C GLY A 600 12.83 -1.59 -19.35
N LEU A 601 12.62 -1.46 -20.68
CA LEU A 601 12.89 -2.52 -21.65
C LEU A 601 14.35 -2.99 -21.62
N CYS A 602 15.31 -2.07 -21.56
CA CYS A 602 16.72 -2.47 -21.51
C CYS A 602 17.04 -3.18 -20.21
N LEU A 603 16.54 -2.71 -19.07
CA LEU A 603 16.78 -3.38 -17.79
C LEU A 603 16.20 -4.80 -17.80
N PHE A 604 14.94 -4.94 -18.20
CA PHE A 604 14.26 -6.23 -18.26
C PHE A 604 14.98 -7.23 -19.17
N ALA A 605 15.39 -6.78 -20.36
CA ALA A 605 16.01 -7.62 -21.37
C ALA A 605 17.48 -7.95 -21.04
N CYS A 606 18.28 -6.95 -20.67
CA CYS A 606 19.70 -7.13 -20.38
C CYS A 606 19.90 -7.99 -19.12
N SER A 607 19.07 -7.83 -18.08
CA SER A 607 19.17 -8.69 -16.89
C SER A 607 18.88 -10.16 -17.19
N ARG A 608 18.28 -10.47 -18.35
CA ARG A 608 17.96 -11.83 -18.82
C ARG A 608 18.82 -12.29 -20.01
N GLY A 609 19.93 -11.59 -20.26
CA GLY A 609 20.91 -11.97 -21.27
C GLY A 609 20.61 -11.52 -22.70
N TYR A 610 19.50 -10.80 -22.93
CA TYR A 610 19.19 -10.19 -24.22
C TYR A 610 19.47 -8.70 -24.17
N CYS A 611 20.69 -8.29 -24.53
CA CYS A 611 21.12 -6.88 -24.46
C CYS A 611 21.54 -6.35 -25.85
N PRO A 612 20.61 -6.20 -26.81
CA PRO A 612 20.92 -5.66 -28.13
C PRO A 612 21.18 -4.14 -28.05
N LYS A 613 21.88 -3.58 -29.04
CA LYS A 613 21.82 -2.12 -29.25
C LYS A 613 20.34 -1.74 -29.56
N PRO A 614 19.78 -0.67 -28.97
CA PRO A 614 20.46 0.48 -28.37
C PRO A 614 20.71 0.36 -26.86
N CYS A 615 20.54 -0.79 -26.22
CA CYS A 615 20.76 -0.92 -24.79
C CYS A 615 22.23 -0.81 -24.41
N PHE A 616 22.45 -0.16 -23.28
CA PHE A 616 23.72 0.06 -22.64
C PHE A 616 23.58 -0.20 -21.14
N VAL A 617 24.44 -1.06 -20.62
CA VAL A 617 24.60 -1.30 -19.18
C VAL A 617 25.71 -0.36 -18.71
N PRO A 618 25.41 0.67 -17.88
CA PRO A 618 26.44 1.53 -17.34
C PRO A 618 27.47 0.70 -16.55
N PRO A 619 28.78 0.97 -16.69
CA PRO A 619 29.78 0.30 -15.86
C PRO A 619 29.45 0.57 -14.39
N LYS A 620 29.50 -0.47 -13.54
CA LYS A 620 29.37 -0.33 -12.10
C LYS A 620 30.43 0.68 -11.64
N LEU A 621 30.00 1.89 -11.25
CA LEU A 621 30.90 2.80 -10.57
C LEU A 621 31.36 2.10 -9.28
N PRO A 622 32.67 2.03 -8.99
CA PRO A 622 33.12 1.44 -7.74
C PRO A 622 32.51 2.24 -6.59
N VAL A 623 31.66 1.58 -5.80
CA VAL A 623 31.30 2.07 -4.48
C VAL A 623 32.58 2.05 -3.67
N LEU A 624 33.17 3.23 -3.42
CA LEU A 624 34.26 3.39 -2.47
C LEU A 624 33.67 3.18 -1.07
N SER A 625 33.50 1.93 -0.66
CA SER A 625 33.31 1.60 0.75
C SER A 625 34.63 1.90 1.46
N PRO A 626 34.65 2.70 2.52
CA PRO A 626 35.84 2.85 3.34
C PRO A 626 36.12 1.52 4.03
N ASP A 627 37.15 0.82 3.59
CA ASP A 627 37.71 -0.33 4.30
C ASP A 627 38.27 0.14 5.65
N PRO A 628 37.77 -0.34 6.81
CA PRO A 628 38.31 0.04 8.11
C PRO A 628 39.66 -0.61 8.43
N GLY A 629 40.22 -1.40 7.52
CA GLY A 629 41.31 -2.33 7.78
C GLY A 629 42.71 -1.95 7.34
N ASN A 630 43.04 -0.68 7.06
CA ASN A 630 44.44 -0.32 6.76
C ASN A 630 44.95 0.87 7.59
N ASP A 631 45.80 0.54 8.55
CA ASP A 631 46.55 1.46 9.39
C ASP A 631 47.54 2.29 8.56
N GLY A 632 47.46 3.61 8.71
CA GLY A 632 48.53 4.55 8.36
C GLY A 632 48.49 5.10 6.93
N ASP A 633 48.56 6.43 6.82
CA ASP A 633 48.95 7.18 5.62
C ASP A 633 47.93 7.41 4.48
N SER A 634 46.66 7.70 4.79
CA SER A 634 45.77 8.36 3.83
C SER A 634 44.77 9.31 4.49
N ILE A 635 45.23 10.51 4.89
CA ILE A 635 44.36 11.66 5.26
C ILE A 635 44.41 12.73 4.15
N GLY A 636 44.47 12.31 2.89
CA GLY A 636 44.69 13.21 1.74
C GLY A 636 43.52 13.38 0.78
N TYR A 637 42.58 12.42 0.70
CA TYR A 637 41.61 12.39 -0.41
C TYR A 637 40.15 12.19 0.00
N THR A 638 39.79 12.42 1.25
CA THR A 638 38.42 12.24 1.76
C THR A 638 37.66 13.55 1.96
N LEU A 639 37.88 14.54 1.10
CA LEU A 639 37.08 15.78 1.14
C LEU A 639 36.39 16.13 -0.18
N LEU A 640 36.75 15.51 -1.31
CA LEU A 640 36.17 15.85 -2.63
C LEU A 640 35.07 14.90 -3.11
N SER A 641 34.94 13.69 -2.55
CA SER A 641 33.84 12.77 -2.86
C SER A 641 32.57 13.01 -2.02
N VAL A 642 32.65 13.84 -0.98
CA VAL A 642 31.49 14.21 -0.12
C VAL A 642 30.92 15.58 -0.50
N LEU A 643 31.56 16.33 -1.41
CA LEU A 643 31.17 17.70 -1.76
C LEU A 643 30.26 17.83 -3.00
N SER A 644 29.72 16.73 -3.54
CA SER A 644 28.70 16.84 -4.59
C SER A 644 27.27 17.06 -4.04
N ASP A 645 27.05 16.86 -2.74
CA ASP A 645 25.74 17.06 -2.13
C ASP A 645 25.63 18.45 -1.47
N TYR A 646 24.82 19.29 -2.11
CA TYR A 646 24.35 20.61 -1.65
C TYR A 646 23.48 20.55 -0.35
N THR A 647 23.49 19.45 0.40
CA THR A 647 22.64 19.19 1.57
C THR A 647 23.29 19.61 2.89
N LEU A 648 24.63 19.50 3.05
CA LEU A 648 25.31 19.87 4.30
C LEU A 648 25.30 21.38 4.57
N VAL A 649 25.38 22.20 3.51
CA VAL A 649 25.30 23.68 3.62
C VAL A 649 23.90 24.14 4.06
N ARG A 650 22.85 23.39 3.72
CA ARG A 650 21.47 23.68 4.17
C ARG A 650 21.17 23.18 5.58
N MET A 651 21.76 22.06 6.02
CA MET A 651 21.67 21.63 7.42
C MET A 651 22.36 22.62 8.36
N TRP A 652 23.46 23.25 7.92
CA TRP A 652 24.12 24.32 8.67
C TRP A 652 23.34 25.63 8.65
N ALA A 653 22.65 25.96 7.54
CA ALA A 653 21.78 27.13 7.47
C ALA A 653 20.51 26.98 8.33
N SER A 654 19.85 25.81 8.35
CA SER A 654 18.66 25.61 9.20
C SER A 654 18.99 25.48 10.68
N ALA A 655 20.13 24.86 11.03
CA ALA A 655 20.63 24.86 12.40
C ALA A 655 21.10 26.26 12.83
N SER A 656 21.54 27.11 11.90
CA SER A 656 21.84 28.52 12.15
C SER A 656 20.57 29.32 12.43
N ASP A 657 19.51 29.12 11.65
CA ASP A 657 18.24 29.82 11.81
C ASP A 657 17.50 29.40 13.10
N GLU A 658 17.49 28.10 13.45
CA GLU A 658 16.93 27.60 14.71
C GLU A 658 17.74 28.01 15.95
N VAL A 659 19.05 28.19 15.80
CA VAL A 659 19.93 28.72 16.86
C VAL A 659 19.78 30.24 16.99
N GLU A 660 19.58 30.99 15.90
CA GLU A 660 19.28 32.43 15.95
C GLU A 660 17.88 32.70 16.56
N ASP A 661 16.86 31.92 16.24
CA ASP A 661 15.53 32.04 16.86
C ASP A 661 15.55 31.67 18.35
N ALA A 662 16.32 30.64 18.74
CA ALA A 662 16.52 30.28 20.15
C ALA A 662 17.36 31.31 20.93
N LEU A 663 18.23 32.06 20.25
CA LEU A 663 18.99 33.18 20.81
C LEU A 663 18.16 34.48 20.88
N ALA A 664 17.18 34.66 19.99
CA ALA A 664 16.32 35.83 19.93
C ALA A 664 15.23 35.85 21.04
N GLU A 665 14.83 34.71 21.59
CA GLU A 665 13.77 34.63 22.62
C GLU A 665 14.23 34.72 24.10
N GLN A 666 15.52 34.88 24.42
CA GLN A 666 15.96 35.02 25.82
C GLN A 666 15.84 36.46 26.38
N THR A 667 14.62 36.86 26.73
CA THR A 667 14.44 37.88 27.79
C THR A 667 14.65 37.25 29.17
N CYS A 668 15.77 37.60 29.79
CA CYS A 668 16.13 37.24 31.15
C CYS A 668 15.18 37.95 32.14
N SER A 669 14.08 37.31 32.58
CA SER A 669 13.23 37.89 33.63
C SER A 669 13.78 37.62 35.04
N VAL A 670 13.87 38.70 35.81
CA VAL A 670 14.53 38.85 37.13
C VAL A 670 13.96 37.95 38.25
N GLY A 671 12.88 37.19 37.99
CA GLY A 671 12.17 36.40 38.99
C GLY A 671 12.83 35.09 39.43
N LYS A 672 13.71 34.46 38.64
CA LYS A 672 14.27 33.12 38.96
C LYS A 672 15.54 33.14 39.82
N ARG A 673 16.20 34.28 40.02
CA ARG A 673 17.38 34.40 40.91
C ARG A 673 17.03 34.30 42.41
N ALA A 674 15.80 34.61 42.80
CA ALA A 674 15.37 34.56 44.20
C ALA A 674 15.09 33.14 44.72
N THR A 675 14.81 32.20 43.81
CA THR A 675 14.54 30.79 44.14
C THR A 675 15.85 30.03 44.36
N TYR A 676 16.89 30.35 43.60
CA TYR A 676 18.22 29.73 43.71
C TYR A 676 18.98 30.19 44.98
N ARG A 677 18.85 31.48 45.36
CA ARG A 677 19.45 32.01 46.61
C ARG A 677 18.86 31.40 47.89
N ARG A 678 17.59 31.00 47.87
CA ARG A 678 16.94 30.31 49.01
C ARG A 678 17.35 28.84 49.15
N HIS A 679 17.86 28.23 48.08
CA HIS A 679 18.34 26.85 48.09
C HIS A 679 19.79 26.77 48.63
N ALA A 680 20.66 27.70 48.23
CA ALA A 680 22.04 27.75 48.69
C ALA A 680 22.19 28.06 50.20
N SER A 681 21.25 28.80 50.81
CA SER A 681 21.28 29.09 52.25
C SER A 681 20.89 27.90 53.13
N ARG A 682 20.34 26.82 52.57
CA ARG A 682 20.02 25.57 53.31
C ARG A 682 21.21 24.62 53.44
N HIS A 683 22.32 24.88 52.74
CA HIS A 683 23.47 23.95 52.67
C HIS A 683 24.82 24.56 53.08
N GLY A 684 24.85 25.70 53.77
CA GLY A 684 26.00 26.12 54.58
C GLY A 684 27.29 26.51 53.83
N VAL A 685 27.23 26.98 52.59
CA VAL A 685 28.43 27.42 51.83
C VAL A 685 28.66 28.91 52.02
N THR A 686 29.87 29.31 52.47
CA THR A 686 30.26 30.72 52.66
C THR A 686 30.77 31.36 51.36
N THR A 687 30.52 32.65 51.21
CA THR A 687 30.64 33.44 49.97
C THR A 687 32.06 33.66 49.43
N ARG A 688 33.10 33.06 50.04
CA ARG A 688 34.50 33.35 49.66
C ARG A 688 35.12 32.39 48.64
N ASP A 689 34.43 31.31 48.26
CA ASP A 689 34.86 30.41 47.17
C ASP A 689 34.15 30.66 45.83
N LEU A 690 33.18 31.58 45.77
CA LEU A 690 32.38 31.82 44.56
C LEU A 690 33.01 32.82 43.57
N GLU A 691 34.09 33.50 43.93
CA GLU A 691 34.71 34.52 43.06
C GLU A 691 35.87 34.02 42.20
N LYS A 692 36.24 32.73 42.27
CA LYS A 692 37.25 32.13 41.38
C LYS A 692 36.69 31.22 40.27
N ARG A 693 35.37 31.11 40.11
CA ARG A 693 34.74 30.28 39.06
C ARG A 693 33.61 31.00 38.30
N ALA A 694 33.74 32.30 38.10
CA ALA A 694 32.89 33.06 37.19
C ALA A 694 33.61 33.26 35.84
N SER A 695 33.79 32.17 35.10
CA SER A 695 33.98 32.21 33.65
C SER A 695 33.11 31.13 33.03
N ASP A 696 31.90 31.56 32.68
CA ASP A 696 31.01 31.03 31.64
C ASP A 696 30.69 29.51 31.61
N PRO A 697 29.62 29.07 32.30
CA PRO A 697 29.06 27.73 32.14
C PRO A 697 27.74 27.79 31.38
N CYS A 698 27.77 28.11 30.08
CA CYS A 698 26.67 27.77 29.18
C CYS A 698 27.11 27.02 27.91
N LEU A 699 28.42 26.83 27.68
CA LEU A 699 28.90 26.31 26.40
C LEU A 699 29.43 24.87 26.40
N HIS A 700 29.71 24.26 27.54
CA HIS A 700 30.50 23.02 27.57
C HIS A 700 29.76 21.72 27.93
N SER A 701 28.55 21.77 28.48
CA SER A 701 27.86 20.54 28.92
C SER A 701 26.98 19.89 27.85
N THR A 702 26.54 20.64 26.83
CA THR A 702 25.58 20.11 25.85
C THR A 702 26.25 19.47 24.63
N VAL A 703 27.44 19.95 24.24
CA VAL A 703 28.16 19.44 23.05
C VAL A 703 29.08 18.26 23.38
N ALA A 704 29.58 18.17 24.62
CA ALA A 704 30.43 17.05 25.05
C ALA A 704 29.65 15.72 25.18
N ALA A 705 28.32 15.77 25.34
CA ALA A 705 27.46 14.59 25.39
C ALA A 705 27.16 13.98 24.00
N LEU A 706 27.40 14.72 22.92
CA LEU A 706 26.98 14.32 21.56
C LEU A 706 28.10 13.74 20.67
N LEU A 707 29.40 13.96 20.99
CA LEU A 707 30.48 13.70 20.01
C LEU A 707 31.67 12.84 20.47
N GLY A 708 31.67 12.32 21.70
CA GLY A 708 32.56 11.22 22.12
C GLY A 708 34.10 11.43 22.03
N SER A 709 34.62 12.56 21.55
CA SER A 709 36.07 12.79 21.42
C SER A 709 36.47 14.28 21.56
N PRO A 710 37.33 14.64 22.54
CA PRO A 710 37.83 16.00 22.73
C PRO A 710 38.72 16.53 21.59
N LYS A 711 39.30 15.64 20.76
CA LYS A 711 40.22 16.04 19.67
C LYS A 711 39.49 16.65 18.47
N LEU A 712 38.27 16.20 18.18
CA LEU A 712 37.45 16.71 17.07
C LEU A 712 37.00 18.16 17.32
N VAL A 713 36.68 18.47 18.58
CA VAL A 713 36.24 19.79 19.05
C VAL A 713 37.34 20.84 18.87
N SER A 714 38.60 20.50 19.16
CA SER A 714 39.73 21.41 18.97
C SER A 714 40.00 21.75 17.49
N MET A 715 39.78 20.76 16.60
CA MET A 715 40.04 20.89 15.17
C MET A 715 38.98 21.77 14.46
N LEU A 716 37.71 21.60 14.84
CA LEU A 716 36.59 22.39 14.34
C LEU A 716 36.63 23.86 14.82
N VAL A 717 37.08 24.09 16.06
CA VAL A 717 37.28 25.44 16.60
C VAL A 717 38.46 26.17 15.92
N GLY A 718 39.45 25.43 15.41
CA GLY A 718 40.55 25.98 14.62
C GLY A 718 40.12 26.47 13.22
N LEU A 719 39.28 25.69 12.54
CA LEU A 719 38.73 26.02 11.21
C LEU A 719 37.78 27.23 11.25
N TYR A 720 36.98 27.36 12.31
CA TYR A 720 36.09 28.51 12.52
C TYR A 720 36.85 29.83 12.78
N ARG A 721 38.16 29.77 13.09
CA ARG A 721 39.01 30.93 13.41
C ARG A 721 40.05 31.28 12.33
N GLY A 722 40.05 30.59 11.19
CA GLY A 722 40.82 30.98 10.00
C GLY A 722 42.35 30.90 10.10
N ASN A 723 42.92 30.05 10.96
CA ASN A 723 44.38 29.90 11.06
C ASN A 723 44.93 28.86 10.06
N PRO A 724 46.09 29.10 9.40
CA PRO A 724 46.71 28.15 8.48
C PRO A 724 47.42 26.99 9.20
N ILE A 725 47.34 25.79 8.61
CA ILE A 725 48.04 24.57 9.08
C ILE A 725 49.39 24.47 8.32
N PRO A 726 50.55 24.31 8.99
CA PRO A 726 51.82 24.12 8.29
C PRO A 726 52.03 22.67 7.83
N GLY A 727 52.36 22.46 6.54
CA GLY A 727 53.05 21.23 6.11
C GLY A 727 52.57 20.45 4.86
N VAL A 728 51.91 21.04 3.85
CA VAL A 728 51.57 20.31 2.61
C VAL A 728 52.01 21.07 1.37
N ALA A 729 52.98 20.52 0.62
CA ALA A 729 53.38 20.98 -0.72
C ALA A 729 52.74 20.05 -1.77
N LEU A 730 51.94 20.61 -2.69
CA LEU A 730 51.28 19.87 -3.78
C LEU A 730 52.19 19.81 -5.02
N GLY A 731 52.60 18.61 -5.43
CA GLY A 731 53.23 18.33 -6.72
C GLY A 731 52.17 17.97 -7.76
N VAL A 732 52.08 18.77 -8.82
CA VAL A 732 51.15 18.57 -9.94
C VAL A 732 51.89 17.87 -11.09
N SER A 733 51.57 16.63 -11.40
CA SER A 733 51.63 16.11 -12.78
C SER A 733 50.84 14.80 -12.93
N GLN A 734 50.13 14.70 -14.07
CA GLN A 734 49.36 13.55 -14.62
C GLN A 734 47.86 13.46 -14.30
N LEU A 735 47.06 14.26 -15.03
CA LEU A 735 45.73 13.85 -15.52
C LEU A 735 45.56 14.31 -16.98
N PRO A 736 44.96 13.50 -17.90
CA PRO A 736 44.72 13.88 -19.29
C PRO A 736 43.55 14.86 -19.44
N GLY A 737 43.70 15.81 -20.36
CA GLY A 737 42.80 16.94 -20.56
C GLY A 737 41.49 16.59 -21.25
N TYR A 738 40.39 16.66 -20.51
CA TYR A 738 39.05 17.00 -21.02
C TYR A 738 38.19 17.78 -20.00
N ALA A 739 38.73 18.09 -18.82
CA ALA A 739 37.99 18.70 -17.70
C ALA A 739 38.43 20.13 -17.35
N THR A 740 38.97 20.90 -18.31
CA THR A 740 39.49 22.26 -18.06
C THR A 740 38.70 23.40 -18.72
N SER A 741 37.55 23.15 -19.37
CA SER A 741 36.76 24.25 -19.96
C SER A 741 35.43 24.58 -19.26
N VAL A 742 34.97 23.77 -18.29
CA VAL A 742 33.65 24.01 -17.65
C VAL A 742 33.75 24.67 -16.27
N MET A 743 34.88 24.58 -15.55
CA MET A 743 35.01 25.20 -14.22
C MET A 743 35.43 26.68 -14.23
N THR A 744 35.97 27.19 -15.34
CA THR A 744 36.57 28.54 -15.36
C THR A 744 35.57 29.68 -15.58
N ASN A 745 34.34 29.39 -16.05
CA ASN A 745 33.35 30.44 -16.34
C ASN A 745 32.37 30.73 -15.20
N THR A 746 32.24 29.86 -14.20
CA THR A 746 31.27 30.05 -13.10
C THR A 746 31.87 30.78 -11.89
N PHE A 747 33.20 30.77 -11.73
CA PHE A 747 33.87 31.41 -10.58
C PHE A 747 34.21 32.90 -10.77
N ILE A 748 34.16 33.44 -11.99
CA ILE A 748 34.53 34.85 -12.27
C ILE A 748 33.32 35.80 -12.22
N ASN A 749 32.07 35.31 -12.37
CA ASN A 749 30.88 36.17 -12.40
C ASN A 749 30.16 36.35 -11.04
N GLY A 750 30.67 35.74 -9.95
CA GLY A 750 29.99 35.75 -8.64
C GLY A 750 30.49 36.80 -7.63
N LEU A 751 31.53 37.58 -7.92
CA LEU A 751 32.19 38.46 -6.94
C LEU A 751 32.11 39.97 -7.24
N SER A 752 31.17 40.44 -8.09
CA SER A 752 31.05 41.88 -8.39
C SER A 752 29.74 42.58 -7.98
N THR A 753 28.88 41.98 -7.17
CA THR A 753 27.65 42.67 -6.70
C THR A 753 27.27 42.34 -5.26
N ALA A 754 27.99 42.90 -4.29
CA ALA A 754 27.46 43.34 -3.00
C ALA A 754 28.52 44.22 -2.32
N SER A 755 28.13 45.45 -2.03
CA SER A 755 28.93 46.64 -1.76
C SER A 755 29.29 46.86 -0.29
N ASN A 756 30.34 47.66 -0.08
CA ASN A 756 30.74 48.42 1.13
C ASN A 756 31.32 47.66 2.31
#